data_AF-A0A814E3E0-F1
#
_entry.id   AF-A0A814E3E0-F1
#
_cell.length_a   1.000
_cell.length_b   1.000
_cell.length_c   1.000
_cell.angle_alpha   90.00
_cell.angle_beta   90.00
_cell.angle_gamma   90.00
#
_symmetry.space_group_name_H-M   'P 1'
#
loop_
_entity.id
_entity.type
_entity.pdbx_description
1 polymer ?
#
loop_
_entity_poly.entity_id
_entity_poly.type
_entity_poly.pdbx_seq_one_letter_code
_entity_poly.pdbx_strand_id
1 'polypeptide(L)'
;MLLNILILFFTFIKIISLNLEKNEIIPRKECKNFLLNVKIKLGSSFDFIDDENDLIKIENFNNFDQIKLNCINKNDLKVKKLSFVPDFSSNIILDKKFNLEFTPKIKFLNVLQICLANIRGFESKFNLFEIKNRLITPKISLSIYFSQLKFQNENCELEKLKEFDSFLIFKSLSEILFGMTVKYSQNTCPFIFKNNHLSKLKINGLADTFVNRNILNFKAINLTEKETLNCTISGLTIHVYKGVLSSNLLDKNIFINLQKLQINGFIDSIDPNFLDFARNFSYFQNLEIKLNNFDITLFNSNRWIEKFGNLNSKIFQFRLKMPSYKYPDSDLCLFKNFPIKNNFKISLETYGLNCTCTLFYLLQNRSSLFCRNFNSLKCNFEIMLEKCSKNQLSNVPKTFFIDENYNYKLMEFIFLCTIPIICLFSLISNSINIYILGFKSDHSIIYKFMLYSSLLNFLFCFIYILHLSNMCIFYTGIFCSSVSPTITNQYFEIIFVEFVGNILKTFSNIMGICISLNRYVLLEKDSYFSKQIIKIGNNRIFKLFVISILFICIVVANLDRILTSIVNDYYFMDTIYDYVEKPVKNTFSNLIDFGTNYEHIKSRSIHEIIYYWSMSMPQIEIAQLVDVPRPAVGQ
;
A
#
# COMPACT_ATOMS: atom_id res chain seq x y z
N MET A 1 39.87 -2.84 6.22
CA MET A 1 38.92 -2.21 5.29
C MET A 1 37.48 -2.59 5.62
N LEU A 2 37.08 -3.87 5.53
CA LEU A 2 35.71 -4.31 5.89
C LEU A 2 35.30 -3.90 7.31
N LEU A 3 36.21 -4.05 8.28
CA LEU A 3 36.00 -3.62 9.68
C LEU A 3 35.80 -2.10 9.81
N ASN A 4 36.55 -1.28 9.07
CA ASN A 4 36.41 0.18 9.11
C ASN A 4 35.10 0.63 8.46
N ILE A 5 34.63 -0.08 7.43
CA ILE A 5 33.32 0.15 6.82
C ILE A 5 32.22 -0.18 7.84
N LEU A 6 32.33 -1.31 8.55
CA LEU A 6 31.41 -1.67 9.62
C LEU A 6 31.39 -0.62 10.74
N ILE A 7 32.55 -0.11 11.15
CA ILE A 7 32.64 0.93 12.20
C ILE A 7 31.96 2.24 11.75
N LEU A 8 32.30 2.77 10.57
CA LEU A 8 31.69 3.99 10.00
C LEU A 8 30.17 3.85 9.89
N PHE A 9 29.73 2.67 9.49
CA PHE A 9 28.33 2.31 9.37
C PHE A 9 27.61 2.25 10.73
N PHE A 10 28.18 1.61 11.76
CA PHE A 10 27.60 1.59 13.10
C PHE A 10 27.56 2.98 13.75
N THR A 11 28.57 3.83 13.51
CA THR A 11 28.51 5.24 13.96
C THR A 11 27.42 6.03 13.27
N PHE A 12 27.18 5.81 11.97
CA PHE A 12 26.10 6.46 11.23
C PHE A 12 24.72 6.04 11.76
N ILE A 13 24.49 4.75 12.04
CA ILE A 13 23.26 4.24 12.67
C ILE A 13 23.03 4.87 14.05
N LYS A 14 24.10 5.02 14.86
CA LYS A 14 23.99 5.61 16.21
C LYS A 14 23.63 7.10 16.18
N ILE A 15 24.15 7.86 15.21
CA ILE A 15 23.77 9.27 15.01
C ILE A 15 22.30 9.37 14.58
N ILE A 16 21.87 8.46 13.71
CA ILE A 16 20.49 8.34 13.23
C ILE A 16 19.50 8.07 14.38
N SER A 17 19.82 7.17 15.31
CA SER A 17 18.90 6.84 16.41
C SER A 17 18.71 7.98 17.40
N LEU A 18 19.69 8.88 17.53
CA LEU A 18 19.67 9.98 18.50
C LEU A 18 18.80 11.18 18.05
N ASN A 19 18.52 11.34 16.75
CA ASN A 19 17.74 12.47 16.23
C ASN A 19 16.21 12.24 16.19
N LEU A 20 15.72 11.04 16.52
CA LEU A 20 14.31 10.67 16.36
C LEU A 20 13.40 10.98 17.57
N GLU A 21 13.88 11.69 18.59
CA GLU A 21 13.10 12.03 19.79
C GLU A 21 12.72 13.52 19.84
N LYS A 22 11.65 13.93 19.16
CA LYS A 22 10.99 15.22 19.49
C LYS A 22 9.46 15.15 19.38
N ASN A 23 8.83 15.80 20.37
CA ASN A 23 7.40 16.10 20.53
C ASN A 23 6.51 14.99 21.15
N GLU A 24 6.87 14.52 22.34
CA GLU A 24 5.96 13.76 23.20
C GLU A 24 5.16 14.69 24.12
N ILE A 25 3.85 14.48 24.24
CA ILE A 25 3.02 15.22 25.21
C ILE A 25 3.30 14.67 26.61
N ILE A 26 3.67 15.55 27.54
CA ILE A 26 3.83 15.17 28.95
C ILE A 26 2.43 14.95 29.57
N PRO A 27 2.12 13.74 30.07
CA PRO A 27 0.83 13.48 30.69
C PRO A 27 0.69 14.15 32.06
N ARG A 28 -0.56 14.33 32.53
CA ARG A 28 -0.83 14.76 33.91
C ARG A 28 -0.11 13.83 34.90
N LYS A 29 0.38 14.38 36.01
CA LYS A 29 1.10 13.62 37.06
C LYS A 29 0.31 12.40 37.55
N GLU A 30 -1.01 12.52 37.67
CA GLU A 30 -1.92 11.44 38.09
C GLU A 30 -2.10 10.34 37.03
N CYS A 31 -1.78 10.62 35.76
CA CYS A 31 -1.91 9.69 34.65
C CYS A 31 -0.58 9.02 34.25
N LYS A 32 0.52 9.31 34.97
CA LYS A 32 1.86 8.79 34.63
C LYS A 32 1.88 7.25 34.53
N ASN A 33 1.17 6.54 35.40
CA ASN A 33 1.19 5.07 35.40
C ASN A 33 0.44 4.44 34.21
N PHE A 34 -0.46 5.17 33.54
CA PHE A 34 -1.26 4.63 32.43
C PHE A 34 -0.58 4.77 31.07
N LEU A 35 0.39 5.68 30.94
CA LEU A 35 0.99 6.05 29.65
C LEU A 35 2.44 5.61 29.49
N LEU A 36 2.98 4.80 30.42
CA LEU A 36 4.39 4.39 30.43
C LEU A 36 4.89 3.75 29.12
N ASN A 37 4.00 3.22 28.28
CA ASN A 37 4.34 2.61 26.99
C ASN A 37 3.61 3.21 25.78
N VAL A 38 2.80 4.25 25.95
CA VAL A 38 1.94 4.79 24.88
C VAL A 38 2.52 6.10 24.37
N LYS A 39 2.88 6.13 23.08
CA LYS A 39 3.37 7.37 22.45
C LYS A 39 2.19 8.19 21.95
N ILE A 40 2.01 9.39 22.51
CA ILE A 40 1.02 10.36 22.04
C ILE A 40 1.75 11.49 21.31
N LYS A 41 1.51 11.59 20.01
CA LYS A 41 2.05 12.64 19.14
C LYS A 41 0.94 13.60 18.74
N LEU A 42 1.19 14.89 18.87
CA LEU A 42 0.42 15.92 18.17
C LEU A 42 1.07 16.13 16.81
N GLY A 43 0.25 16.11 15.76
CA GLY A 43 0.70 16.43 14.41
C GLY A 43 -0.25 17.41 13.76
N SER A 44 0.25 18.12 12.76
CA SER A 44 -0.60 18.70 11.73
C SER A 44 -1.16 17.56 10.87
N SER A 45 -2.46 17.61 10.56
CA SER A 45 -2.93 16.88 9.37
C SER A 45 -2.33 17.61 8.18
N PHE A 46 -1.38 16.98 7.47
CA PHE A 46 -0.85 17.47 6.21
C PHE A 46 -1.94 17.36 5.12
N ASP A 47 -2.96 18.21 5.23
CA ASP A 47 -3.74 18.70 4.11
C ASP A 47 -3.39 20.19 4.06
N PHE A 48 -2.81 20.64 2.95
CA PHE A 48 -2.26 21.98 2.72
C PHE A 48 -2.95 23.11 3.52
N ILE A 49 -2.16 23.76 4.38
CA ILE A 49 -2.34 25.10 4.99
C ILE A 49 -3.38 25.18 6.15
N ASP A 50 -2.85 25.59 7.32
CA ASP A 50 -3.50 26.11 8.53
C ASP A 50 -4.26 25.15 9.49
N ASP A 51 -3.52 24.41 10.32
CA ASP A 51 -3.63 24.41 11.80
C ASP A 51 -2.86 23.21 12.40
N GLU A 52 -1.73 23.48 13.08
CA GLU A 52 -0.78 22.46 13.58
C GLU A 52 -1.28 21.56 14.74
N ASN A 53 -2.57 21.58 15.10
CA ASN A 53 -3.08 20.87 16.30
C ASN A 53 -4.23 19.89 16.07
N ASP A 54 -4.55 19.57 14.82
CA ASP A 54 -5.79 18.85 14.48
C ASP A 54 -5.75 17.32 14.62
N LEU A 55 -4.56 16.71 14.79
CA LEU A 55 -4.37 15.27 14.89
C LEU A 55 -3.79 14.84 16.25
N ILE A 56 -4.49 13.94 16.94
CA ILE A 56 -3.93 13.17 18.06
C ILE A 56 -3.65 11.75 17.56
N LYS A 57 -2.36 11.35 17.55
CA LYS A 57 -1.92 10.01 17.18
C LYS A 57 -1.45 9.26 18.41
N ILE A 58 -2.01 8.08 18.65
CA ILE A 58 -1.73 7.19 19.78
C ILE A 58 -1.16 5.89 19.22
N GLU A 59 0.11 5.64 19.49
CA GLU A 59 0.87 4.52 18.92
C GLU A 59 1.38 3.55 19.99
N ASN A 60 1.63 2.29 19.58
CA ASN A 60 2.34 1.24 20.34
C ASN A 60 1.68 0.84 21.66
N PHE A 61 0.35 0.94 21.75
CA PHE A 61 -0.40 0.42 22.90
C PHE A 61 -0.80 -1.05 22.67
N ASN A 62 -0.96 -1.80 23.76
CA ASN A 62 -1.31 -3.23 23.72
C ASN A 62 -2.76 -3.50 24.15
N ASN A 63 -3.43 -2.53 24.75
CA ASN A 63 -4.82 -2.61 25.18
C ASN A 63 -5.43 -1.20 25.28
N PHE A 64 -6.70 -1.02 24.93
CA PHE A 64 -7.41 0.24 25.06
C PHE A 64 -7.53 0.75 26.51
N ASP A 65 -7.46 -0.13 27.52
CA ASP A 65 -7.42 0.27 28.94
C ASP A 65 -6.24 1.20 29.29
N GLN A 66 -5.17 1.15 28.49
CA GLN A 66 -3.98 2.01 28.65
C GLN A 66 -4.25 3.45 28.20
N ILE A 67 -5.29 3.67 27.39
CA ILE A 67 -5.58 4.95 26.79
C ILE A 67 -6.65 5.67 27.61
N LYS A 68 -6.25 6.79 28.22
CA LYS A 68 -7.16 7.67 28.97
C LYS A 68 -7.16 9.07 28.35
N LEU A 69 -8.10 9.32 27.43
CA LEU A 69 -8.18 10.59 26.69
C LEU A 69 -8.51 11.78 27.60
N ASN A 70 -9.16 11.54 28.73
CA ASN A 70 -9.39 12.53 29.79
C ASN A 70 -8.11 13.00 30.50
N CYS A 71 -6.96 12.35 30.27
CA CYS A 71 -5.67 12.78 30.80
C CYS A 71 -5.00 13.88 29.96
N ILE A 72 -5.50 14.15 28.75
CA ILE A 72 -4.94 15.17 27.86
C ILE A 72 -5.34 16.55 28.39
N ASN A 73 -4.37 17.29 28.95
CA ASN A 73 -4.58 18.56 29.64
C ASN A 73 -4.08 19.76 28.84
N LYS A 74 -4.55 19.89 27.60
CA LYS A 74 -4.30 21.09 26.78
C LYS A 74 -5.62 21.85 26.66
N ASN A 75 -5.68 23.01 27.30
CA ASN A 75 -6.82 23.92 27.13
C ASN A 75 -6.93 24.30 25.64
N ASP A 76 -8.15 24.39 25.12
CA ASP A 76 -8.45 24.83 23.76
C ASP A 76 -7.85 23.99 22.62
N LEU A 77 -7.50 22.72 22.89
CA LEU A 77 -7.13 21.80 21.82
C LEU A 77 -8.33 21.54 20.91
N LYS A 78 -8.23 21.98 19.65
CA LYS A 78 -9.15 21.60 18.57
C LYS A 78 -8.71 20.25 18.03
N VAL A 79 -9.61 19.27 18.01
CA VAL A 79 -9.31 17.93 17.49
C VAL A 79 -10.22 17.65 16.32
N LYS A 80 -9.61 17.41 15.16
CA LYS A 80 -10.28 16.97 13.93
C LYS A 80 -10.15 15.47 13.73
N LYS A 81 -8.99 14.91 14.10
CA LYS A 81 -8.61 13.53 13.81
C LYS A 81 -7.99 12.84 15.02
N LEU A 82 -8.44 11.62 15.28
CA LEU A 82 -7.86 10.70 16.27
C LEU A 82 -7.34 9.48 15.52
N SER A 83 -6.10 9.07 15.77
CA SER A 83 -5.54 7.88 15.16
C SER A 83 -5.03 6.93 16.23
N PHE A 84 -5.52 5.70 16.22
CA PHE A 84 -5.14 4.64 17.15
C PHE A 84 -4.41 3.54 16.37
N VAL A 85 -3.12 3.37 16.66
CA VAL A 85 -2.25 2.38 16.03
C VAL A 85 -1.63 1.51 17.14
N PRO A 86 -2.27 0.39 17.51
CA PRO A 86 -1.71 -0.48 18.52
C PRO A 86 -0.46 -1.17 17.99
N ASP A 87 0.32 -1.75 18.92
CA ASP A 87 1.44 -2.59 18.54
C ASP A 87 0.95 -3.76 17.67
N PHE A 88 1.67 -4.07 16.60
CA PHE A 88 1.28 -5.09 15.62
C PHE A 88 1.13 -6.48 16.27
N SER A 89 1.87 -6.75 17.34
CA SER A 89 1.83 -8.03 18.06
C SER A 89 0.61 -8.21 18.99
N SER A 90 -0.07 -7.11 19.33
CA SER A 90 -1.02 -7.06 20.45
C SER A 90 -2.38 -7.73 20.19
N ASN A 91 -2.70 -8.13 18.96
CA ASN A 91 -3.94 -8.82 18.59
C ASN A 91 -5.22 -8.14 19.14
N ILE A 92 -5.26 -6.81 19.22
CA ILE A 92 -6.34 -6.07 19.87
C ILE A 92 -7.67 -6.28 19.15
N ILE A 93 -8.70 -6.51 19.95
CA ILE A 93 -10.10 -6.55 19.54
C ILE A 93 -10.75 -5.25 20.03
N LEU A 94 -11.62 -4.66 19.20
CA LEU A 94 -12.37 -3.48 19.59
C LEU A 94 -13.55 -3.89 20.48
N ASP A 95 -13.42 -3.66 21.78
CA ASP A 95 -14.38 -4.06 22.81
C ASP A 95 -14.81 -2.87 23.69
N LYS A 96 -15.55 -3.16 24.77
CA LYS A 96 -16.04 -2.14 25.73
C LYS A 96 -14.96 -1.28 26.38
N LYS A 97 -13.69 -1.67 26.30
CA LYS A 97 -12.56 -0.92 26.85
C LYS A 97 -12.17 0.25 25.96
N PHE A 98 -12.54 0.21 24.68
CA PHE A 98 -12.44 1.37 23.80
C PHE A 98 -13.46 2.42 24.26
N ASN A 99 -12.98 3.44 24.95
CA ASN A 99 -13.81 4.48 25.55
C ASN A 99 -13.32 5.87 25.15
N LEU A 100 -14.22 6.66 24.55
CA LEU A 100 -13.96 8.01 24.06
C LEU A 100 -14.39 9.07 25.09
N GLU A 101 -13.88 8.96 26.30
CA GLU A 101 -14.11 9.93 27.37
C GLU A 101 -13.06 11.05 27.34
N PHE A 102 -13.48 12.24 26.93
CA PHE A 102 -12.63 13.44 26.84
C PHE A 102 -12.88 14.40 27.99
N THR A 103 -11.87 15.23 28.29
CA THR A 103 -12.13 16.41 29.13
C THR A 103 -13.08 17.37 28.40
N PRO A 104 -13.96 18.08 29.13
CA PRO A 104 -14.89 19.03 28.54
C PRO A 104 -14.19 20.21 27.83
N LYS A 105 -12.88 20.40 28.06
CA LYS A 105 -12.07 21.49 27.49
C LYS A 105 -11.61 21.26 26.06
N ILE A 106 -11.58 20.01 25.59
CA ILE A 106 -11.20 19.71 24.19
C ILE A 106 -12.33 20.22 23.29
N LYS A 107 -12.06 20.85 22.17
CA LYS A 107 -13.10 21.27 21.21
C LYS A 107 -13.02 20.36 19.99
N PHE A 108 -14.14 19.76 19.61
CA PHE A 108 -14.20 18.98 18.36
C PHE A 108 -14.72 19.88 17.25
N LEU A 109 -14.16 19.72 16.06
CA LEU A 109 -14.79 20.27 14.87
C LEU A 109 -16.09 19.52 14.57
N ASN A 110 -16.88 20.04 13.63
CA ASN A 110 -18.19 19.49 13.25
C ASN A 110 -18.14 18.00 12.88
N VAL A 111 -16.98 17.54 12.37
CA VAL A 111 -16.71 16.13 12.05
C VAL A 111 -15.44 15.71 12.78
N LEU A 112 -15.55 14.64 13.56
CA LEU A 112 -14.42 13.95 14.19
C LEU A 112 -14.08 12.72 13.36
N GLN A 113 -12.88 12.68 12.77
CA GLN A 113 -12.37 11.49 12.09
C GLN A 113 -11.62 10.59 13.07
N ILE A 114 -12.03 9.32 13.15
CA ILE A 114 -11.34 8.30 13.94
C ILE A 114 -10.68 7.32 12.98
N CYS A 115 -9.38 7.10 13.11
CA CYS A 115 -8.62 6.12 12.36
C CYS A 115 -8.19 4.98 13.28
N LEU A 116 -8.59 3.76 12.95
CA LEU A 116 -8.17 2.54 13.64
C LEU A 116 -7.27 1.73 12.71
N ALA A 117 -6.13 1.29 13.22
CA ALA A 117 -5.23 0.36 12.52
C ALA A 117 -5.04 -0.93 13.33
N ASN A 118 -4.63 -2.02 12.66
CA ASN A 118 -4.21 -3.28 13.30
C ASN A 118 -5.24 -3.89 14.27
N ILE A 119 -6.55 -3.72 14.02
CA ILE A 119 -7.62 -4.29 14.83
C ILE A 119 -7.98 -5.69 14.29
N ARG A 120 -7.95 -6.70 15.14
CA ARG A 120 -8.22 -8.10 14.76
C ARG A 120 -9.71 -8.40 14.56
N GLY A 121 -10.59 -7.62 15.18
CA GLY A 121 -12.02 -7.80 15.06
C GLY A 121 -12.82 -6.93 16.02
N PHE A 122 -14.11 -7.20 16.08
CA PHE A 122 -15.07 -6.45 16.89
C PHE A 122 -15.76 -7.37 17.89
N GLU A 123 -15.78 -6.98 19.15
CA GLU A 123 -16.43 -7.68 20.25
C GLU A 123 -17.16 -6.66 21.11
N SER A 124 -18.38 -6.27 20.75
CA SER A 124 -19.06 -5.30 21.61
C SER A 124 -20.56 -5.46 21.65
N LYS A 125 -21.07 -5.69 22.86
CA LYS A 125 -22.47 -5.52 23.27
C LYS A 125 -22.82 -4.03 23.55
N PHE A 126 -21.87 -3.12 23.31
CA PHE A 126 -21.90 -1.73 23.75
C PHE A 126 -21.70 -0.75 22.59
N ASN A 127 -22.12 0.48 22.81
CA ASN A 127 -21.85 1.60 21.92
C ASN A 127 -20.39 2.05 22.07
N LEU A 128 -19.56 1.75 21.07
CA LEU A 128 -18.11 2.00 21.11
C LEU A 128 -17.73 3.44 20.81
N PHE A 129 -18.58 4.17 20.09
CA PHE A 129 -18.27 5.52 19.60
C PHE A 129 -19.12 6.60 20.29
N GLU A 130 -19.65 6.31 21.48
CA GLU A 130 -20.38 7.30 22.26
C GLU A 130 -19.42 8.28 22.93
N ILE A 131 -19.47 9.55 22.51
CA ILE A 131 -18.75 10.63 23.18
C ILE A 131 -19.61 11.10 24.35
N LYS A 132 -19.23 10.70 25.57
CA LYS A 132 -19.92 11.13 26.78
C LYS A 132 -19.65 12.59 27.14
N ASN A 133 -20.51 13.17 27.96
CA ASN A 133 -20.32 14.47 28.64
C ASN A 133 -20.26 15.70 27.71
N ARG A 134 -21.07 15.75 26.64
CA ARG A 134 -21.16 16.93 25.77
C ARG A 134 -22.58 17.30 25.36
N LEU A 135 -22.80 18.60 25.23
CA LEU A 135 -24.04 19.21 24.73
C LEU A 135 -24.19 19.05 23.21
N ILE A 136 -23.07 18.99 22.47
CA ILE A 136 -23.05 18.86 21.01
C ILE A 136 -22.15 17.67 20.66
N THR A 137 -22.75 16.62 20.10
CA THR A 137 -22.04 15.45 19.60
C THR A 137 -21.59 15.69 18.15
N PRO A 138 -20.28 15.72 17.86
CA PRO A 138 -19.81 15.85 16.48
C PRO A 138 -20.24 14.64 15.66
N LYS A 139 -20.32 14.80 14.34
CA LYS A 139 -20.46 13.65 13.43
C LYS A 139 -19.16 12.86 13.44
N ILE A 140 -19.25 11.54 13.61
CA ILE A 140 -18.05 10.69 13.68
C ILE A 140 -17.87 9.95 12.35
N SER A 141 -16.71 10.13 11.72
CA SER A 141 -16.29 9.38 10.53
C SER A 141 -15.20 8.39 10.92
N LEU A 142 -15.44 7.09 10.72
CA LEU A 142 -14.52 6.03 11.08
C LEU A 142 -13.76 5.54 9.86
N SER A 143 -12.44 5.44 9.95
CA SER A 143 -11.57 4.85 8.92
C SER A 143 -10.80 3.69 9.55
N ILE A 144 -10.85 2.51 8.93
CA ILE A 144 -10.22 1.29 9.43
C ILE A 144 -9.19 0.79 8.42
N TYR A 145 -7.98 0.47 8.90
CA TYR A 145 -6.85 0.02 8.09
C TYR A 145 -6.17 -1.21 8.73
N PHE A 146 -5.53 -2.05 7.94
CA PHE A 146 -4.71 -3.19 8.39
C PHE A 146 -5.41 -4.10 9.41
N SER A 147 -6.73 -4.15 9.33
CA SER A 147 -7.61 -4.77 10.32
C SER A 147 -8.38 -5.92 9.67
N GLN A 148 -9.04 -6.75 10.46
CA GLN A 148 -9.96 -7.75 9.95
C GLN A 148 -11.39 -7.36 10.29
N LEU A 149 -12.27 -7.35 9.29
CA LEU A 149 -13.71 -7.25 9.51
C LEU A 149 -14.22 -8.63 9.95
N LYS A 150 -13.95 -8.96 11.21
CA LYS A 150 -14.37 -10.21 11.83
C LYS A 150 -15.20 -9.92 13.07
N PHE A 151 -16.42 -10.46 13.09
CA PHE A 151 -17.24 -10.48 14.28
C PHE A 151 -16.96 -11.76 15.05
N GLN A 152 -16.65 -11.66 16.34
CA GLN A 152 -16.16 -12.80 17.13
C GLN A 152 -17.18 -13.94 17.26
N ASN A 153 -18.48 -13.64 17.19
CA ASN A 153 -19.52 -14.66 17.12
C ASN A 153 -19.73 -15.11 15.67
N GLU A 154 -18.84 -15.99 15.18
CA GLU A 154 -18.82 -16.48 13.80
C GLU A 154 -20.13 -17.16 13.37
N ASN A 155 -20.88 -17.72 14.33
CA ASN A 155 -22.06 -18.51 13.99
C ASN A 155 -23.30 -17.66 13.67
N CYS A 156 -23.32 -16.36 13.99
CA CYS A 156 -24.51 -15.50 13.84
C CYS A 156 -25.79 -16.13 14.43
N GLU A 157 -25.65 -16.89 15.52
CA GLU A 157 -26.78 -17.60 16.15
C GLU A 157 -27.75 -16.59 16.79
N LEU A 158 -28.97 -16.49 16.22
CA LEU A 158 -30.03 -15.58 16.65
C LEU A 158 -30.37 -15.68 18.14
N GLU A 159 -30.38 -16.89 18.70
CA GLU A 159 -30.75 -17.13 20.10
C GLU A 159 -29.81 -16.42 21.07
N LYS A 160 -28.51 -16.48 20.80
CA LYS A 160 -27.51 -15.71 21.55
C LYS A 160 -27.69 -14.21 21.34
N LEU A 161 -28.24 -13.78 20.21
CA LEU A 161 -28.39 -12.36 19.86
C LEU A 161 -29.63 -11.69 20.45
N LYS A 162 -30.64 -12.45 20.89
CA LYS A 162 -31.85 -11.91 21.57
C LYS A 162 -31.53 -11.32 22.93
N GLU A 163 -30.50 -11.80 23.62
CA GLU A 163 -29.97 -11.17 24.84
C GLU A 163 -29.30 -9.82 24.56
N PHE A 164 -29.10 -9.45 23.29
CA PHE A 164 -28.27 -8.33 22.87
C PHE A 164 -29.01 -7.34 21.97
N ASP A 165 -30.21 -6.93 22.35
CA ASP A 165 -30.89 -5.79 21.72
C ASP A 165 -30.09 -4.48 21.82
N SER A 166 -29.06 -4.43 22.66
CA SER A 166 -28.11 -3.33 22.79
C SER A 166 -26.90 -3.36 21.84
N PHE A 167 -26.85 -4.23 20.82
CA PHE A 167 -25.76 -4.17 19.83
C PHE A 167 -25.79 -2.84 19.08
N LEU A 168 -24.78 -2.02 19.36
CA LEU A 168 -24.67 -0.64 18.91
C LEU A 168 -23.23 -0.32 18.49
N ILE A 169 -22.52 -1.29 17.88
CA ILE A 169 -21.08 -1.21 17.58
C ILE A 169 -20.72 0.10 16.87
N PHE A 170 -21.49 0.48 15.86
CA PHE A 170 -21.27 1.66 15.02
C PHE A 170 -22.31 2.77 15.28
N LYS A 171 -23.02 2.71 16.41
CA LYS A 171 -24.00 3.75 16.76
C LYS A 171 -23.27 5.09 16.87
N SER A 172 -23.94 6.14 16.42
CA SER A 172 -23.40 7.51 16.32
C SER A 172 -22.36 7.76 15.21
N LEU A 173 -21.96 6.75 14.43
CA LEU A 173 -21.14 6.96 13.25
C LEU A 173 -21.99 7.50 12.09
N SER A 174 -21.49 8.53 11.40
CA SER A 174 -22.10 9.01 10.16
C SER A 174 -21.50 8.35 8.93
N GLU A 175 -20.21 8.02 8.98
CA GLU A 175 -19.48 7.43 7.86
C GLU A 175 -18.52 6.35 8.33
N ILE A 176 -18.37 5.29 7.52
CA ILE A 176 -17.37 4.24 7.72
C ILE A 176 -16.59 4.03 6.42
N LEU A 177 -15.27 4.01 6.52
CA LEU A 177 -14.34 3.66 5.45
C LEU A 177 -13.52 2.45 5.89
N PHE A 178 -13.67 1.35 5.17
CA PHE A 178 -12.73 0.23 5.24
C PHE A 178 -11.68 0.43 4.14
N GLY A 179 -10.42 0.62 4.56
CA GLY A 179 -9.28 0.84 3.67
C GLY A 179 -8.95 -0.39 2.83
N MET A 180 -8.06 -0.24 1.84
CA MET A 180 -7.67 -1.34 0.95
C MET A 180 -7.01 -2.52 1.69
N THR A 181 -6.51 -2.26 2.90
CA THR A 181 -5.73 -3.18 3.72
C THR A 181 -6.58 -3.97 4.73
N VAL A 182 -7.90 -3.75 4.74
CA VAL A 182 -8.83 -4.49 5.59
C VAL A 182 -9.08 -5.88 4.99
N LYS A 183 -8.91 -6.94 5.80
CA LYS A 183 -9.29 -8.31 5.44
C LYS A 183 -10.77 -8.53 5.72
N TYR A 184 -11.50 -9.09 4.76
CA TYR A 184 -12.91 -9.43 4.87
C TYR A 184 -13.12 -10.95 5.00
N SER A 185 -14.24 -11.33 5.60
CA SER A 185 -14.70 -12.72 5.66
C SER A 185 -15.83 -12.95 4.66
N GLN A 186 -15.83 -14.13 4.04
CA GLN A 186 -16.94 -14.59 3.18
C GLN A 186 -18.24 -14.87 3.96
N ASN A 187 -18.18 -14.95 5.28
CA ASN A 187 -19.35 -15.19 6.13
C ASN A 187 -19.44 -14.09 7.19
N THR A 188 -19.32 -12.84 6.76
CA THR A 188 -19.42 -11.71 7.68
C THR A 188 -20.84 -11.63 8.24
N CYS A 189 -20.96 -11.46 9.56
CA CYS A 189 -22.25 -11.41 10.22
C CYS A 189 -22.97 -10.07 9.98
N PRO A 190 -24.17 -10.04 9.36
CA PRO A 190 -24.94 -8.80 9.17
C PRO A 190 -25.20 -7.99 10.45
N PHE A 191 -25.25 -8.66 11.60
CA PHE A 191 -25.50 -8.04 12.90
C PHE A 191 -24.46 -7.01 13.32
N ILE A 192 -23.27 -7.00 12.71
CA ILE A 192 -22.29 -5.93 12.93
C ILE A 192 -22.87 -4.54 12.57
N PHE A 193 -23.88 -4.49 11.71
CA PHE A 193 -24.60 -3.29 11.31
C PHE A 193 -25.98 -3.12 11.97
N LYS A 194 -26.37 -3.92 12.98
CA LYS A 194 -27.66 -3.75 13.70
C LYS A 194 -27.75 -2.34 14.33
N ASN A 195 -28.90 -1.68 14.21
CA ASN A 195 -29.24 -0.39 14.79
C ASN A 195 -28.30 0.77 14.40
N ASN A 196 -27.83 0.80 13.14
CA ASN A 196 -26.92 1.85 12.65
C ASN A 196 -27.57 2.78 11.63
N HIS A 197 -27.18 4.04 11.70
CA HIS A 197 -27.63 5.09 10.78
C HIS A 197 -26.43 5.73 10.08
N LEU A 198 -25.96 5.08 9.01
CA LEU A 198 -24.80 5.52 8.24
C LEU A 198 -25.24 6.33 7.03
N SER A 199 -24.71 7.53 6.89
CA SER A 199 -24.85 8.30 5.65
C SER A 199 -24.04 7.69 4.51
N LYS A 200 -22.86 7.12 4.82
CA LYS A 200 -21.92 6.59 3.84
C LYS A 200 -21.11 5.41 4.39
N LEU A 201 -21.06 4.33 3.62
CA LEU A 201 -20.19 3.19 3.83
C LEU A 201 -19.28 3.04 2.61
N LYS A 202 -17.97 3.01 2.81
CA LYS A 202 -16.98 2.77 1.77
C LYS A 202 -16.21 1.48 2.07
N ILE A 203 -16.24 0.54 1.13
CA ILE A 203 -15.58 -0.76 1.21
C ILE A 203 -14.52 -0.80 0.13
N ASN A 204 -13.24 -0.81 0.52
CA ASN A 204 -12.12 -0.90 -0.42
C ASN A 204 -11.40 -2.24 -0.31
N GLY A 205 -10.60 -2.57 -1.31
CA GLY A 205 -9.68 -3.71 -1.26
C GLY A 205 -10.34 -5.06 -1.52
N LEU A 206 -11.55 -5.11 -2.09
CA LEU A 206 -12.14 -6.37 -2.53
C LEU A 206 -11.37 -6.91 -3.74
N ALA A 207 -10.93 -8.17 -3.67
CA ALA A 207 -10.20 -8.82 -4.76
C ALA A 207 -10.42 -10.34 -4.75
N ASP A 208 -10.46 -10.97 -5.92
CA ASP A 208 -10.51 -12.44 -6.05
C ASP A 208 -9.47 -12.91 -7.07
N THR A 209 -8.21 -12.60 -6.76
CA THR A 209 -7.07 -12.98 -7.60
C THR A 209 -6.28 -14.12 -6.96
N PHE A 210 -5.45 -14.80 -7.75
CA PHE A 210 -4.51 -15.80 -7.24
C PHE A 210 -3.62 -15.25 -6.12
N VAL A 211 -3.20 -13.99 -6.23
CA VAL A 211 -2.22 -13.39 -5.32
C VAL A 211 -2.89 -12.72 -4.10
N ASN A 212 -4.13 -12.24 -4.25
CA ASN A 212 -4.91 -11.65 -3.17
C ASN A 212 -6.39 -12.06 -3.28
N ARG A 213 -6.87 -12.77 -2.26
CA ARG A 213 -8.25 -13.20 -2.12
C ARG A 213 -8.87 -12.54 -0.89
N ASN A 214 -9.59 -11.46 -1.13
CA ASN A 214 -10.24 -10.64 -0.13
C ASN A 214 -11.70 -10.42 -0.52
N ILE A 215 -12.53 -11.43 -0.24
CA ILE A 215 -13.93 -11.46 -0.63
C ILE A 215 -14.79 -11.15 0.60
N LEU A 216 -15.64 -10.15 0.47
CA LEU A 216 -16.68 -9.85 1.44
C LEU A 216 -17.99 -10.47 0.97
N ASN A 217 -18.57 -11.35 1.78
CA ASN A 217 -19.92 -11.83 1.62
C ASN A 217 -20.58 -11.81 3.00
N PHE A 218 -21.89 -11.57 3.03
CA PHE A 218 -22.67 -11.63 4.26
C PHE A 218 -23.33 -13.00 4.39
N LYS A 219 -23.34 -13.53 5.61
CA LYS A 219 -24.07 -14.76 5.91
C LYS A 219 -25.56 -14.48 5.78
N ALA A 220 -26.28 -15.29 4.99
CA ALA A 220 -27.72 -15.20 4.89
C ALA A 220 -28.37 -15.45 6.26
N ILE A 221 -29.22 -14.52 6.71
CA ILE A 221 -30.00 -14.66 7.94
C ILE A 221 -31.47 -14.64 7.59
N ASN A 222 -32.19 -15.64 8.09
CA ASN A 222 -33.65 -15.69 8.03
C ASN A 222 -34.21 -14.89 9.21
N LEU A 223 -34.38 -13.59 9.01
CA LEU A 223 -35.07 -12.74 9.97
C LEU A 223 -36.58 -12.96 9.84
N THR A 224 -37.27 -13.06 10.98
CA THR A 224 -38.73 -13.06 11.00
C THR A 224 -39.26 -11.66 10.64
N GLU A 225 -40.49 -11.53 10.16
CA GLU A 225 -41.07 -10.23 9.77
C GLU A 225 -41.04 -9.18 10.90
N LYS A 226 -41.00 -9.62 12.16
CA LYS A 226 -40.90 -8.76 13.35
C LYS A 226 -39.47 -8.34 13.68
N GLU A 227 -38.48 -9.10 13.25
CA GLU A 227 -37.07 -8.85 13.53
C GLU A 227 -36.45 -8.08 12.36
N THR A 228 -36.07 -6.83 12.59
CA THR A 228 -35.32 -6.05 11.60
C THR A 228 -33.96 -5.69 12.17
N LEU A 229 -32.94 -5.57 11.30
CA LEU A 229 -31.65 -5.03 11.72
C LEU A 229 -31.74 -3.55 12.09
N ASN A 230 -32.82 -2.85 11.71
CA ASN A 230 -32.99 -1.41 11.85
C ASN A 230 -31.72 -0.63 11.41
N CYS A 231 -31.19 -1.03 10.25
CA CYS A 231 -30.00 -0.41 9.66
C CYS A 231 -30.44 0.52 8.52
N THR A 232 -29.92 1.74 8.52
CA THR A 232 -30.10 2.69 7.43
C THR A 232 -28.74 3.10 6.91
N ILE A 233 -28.34 2.58 5.75
CA ILE A 233 -27.12 2.98 5.04
C ILE A 233 -27.56 3.69 3.77
N SER A 234 -27.45 5.02 3.70
CA SER A 234 -27.94 5.76 2.52
C SER A 234 -27.00 5.67 1.32
N GLY A 235 -25.69 5.59 1.53
CA GLY A 235 -24.69 5.54 0.47
C GLY A 235 -23.69 4.40 0.65
N LEU A 236 -23.45 3.63 -0.40
CA LEU A 236 -22.45 2.57 -0.44
C LEU A 236 -21.47 2.85 -1.59
N THR A 237 -20.17 2.78 -1.31
CA THR A 237 -19.11 2.83 -2.32
C THR A 237 -18.25 1.58 -2.20
N ILE A 238 -18.10 0.83 -3.28
CA ILE A 238 -17.32 -0.40 -3.32
C ILE A 238 -16.18 -0.22 -4.31
N HIS A 239 -14.96 -0.56 -3.90
CA HIS A 239 -13.80 -0.65 -4.79
C HIS A 239 -13.37 -2.11 -4.93
N VAL A 240 -13.44 -2.64 -6.15
CA VAL A 240 -13.13 -4.03 -6.49
C VAL A 240 -11.96 -4.09 -7.47
N TYR A 241 -11.13 -5.10 -7.33
CA TYR A 241 -10.06 -5.40 -8.27
C TYR A 241 -10.04 -6.88 -8.63
N LYS A 242 -10.33 -7.20 -9.90
CA LYS A 242 -10.41 -8.58 -10.44
C LYS A 242 -11.19 -9.50 -9.51
N GLY A 243 -12.40 -9.06 -9.18
CA GLY A 243 -13.30 -9.76 -8.26
C GLY A 243 -14.64 -10.05 -8.90
N VAL A 244 -15.37 -11.01 -8.33
CA VAL A 244 -16.76 -11.31 -8.66
C VAL A 244 -17.68 -10.59 -7.66
N LEU A 245 -18.58 -9.76 -8.16
CA LEU A 245 -19.64 -9.16 -7.35
C LEU A 245 -20.76 -10.17 -7.12
N SER A 246 -20.73 -10.85 -5.98
CA SER A 246 -21.71 -11.87 -5.61
C SER A 246 -23.03 -11.28 -5.13
N SER A 247 -24.13 -12.01 -5.29
CA SER A 247 -25.44 -11.68 -4.70
C SER A 247 -25.43 -11.58 -3.17
N ASN A 248 -24.47 -12.20 -2.49
CA ASN A 248 -24.34 -12.17 -1.02
C ASN A 248 -23.59 -10.93 -0.51
N LEU A 249 -22.98 -10.12 -1.37
CA LEU A 249 -22.30 -8.88 -0.96
C LEU A 249 -23.31 -7.81 -0.51
N LEU A 250 -24.48 -7.76 -1.16
CA LEU A 250 -25.53 -6.77 -0.87
C LEU A 250 -26.72 -7.43 -0.18
N ASP A 251 -26.52 -7.83 1.08
CA ASP A 251 -27.58 -8.39 1.90
C ASP A 251 -28.77 -7.42 2.02
N LYS A 252 -29.96 -7.92 1.66
CA LYS A 252 -31.20 -7.14 1.63
C LYS A 252 -31.58 -6.53 2.99
N ASN A 253 -31.18 -7.16 4.10
CA ASN A 253 -31.51 -6.69 5.45
C ASN A 253 -30.59 -5.54 5.89
N ILE A 254 -29.37 -5.48 5.37
CA ILE A 254 -28.40 -4.41 5.67
C ILE A 254 -28.69 -3.18 4.80
N PHE A 255 -28.94 -3.40 3.51
CA PHE A 255 -29.01 -2.34 2.50
C PHE A 255 -30.44 -1.96 2.09
N ILE A 256 -31.42 -2.24 2.97
CA ILE A 256 -32.85 -1.99 2.71
C ILE A 256 -33.17 -0.52 2.36
N ASN A 257 -32.40 0.41 2.93
CA ASN A 257 -32.57 1.86 2.78
C ASN A 257 -31.48 2.50 1.90
N LEU A 258 -30.81 1.72 1.06
CA LEU A 258 -29.74 2.22 0.20
C LEU A 258 -30.30 3.17 -0.87
N GLN A 259 -29.79 4.41 -0.89
CA GLN A 259 -30.17 5.42 -1.88
C GLN A 259 -29.16 5.53 -3.01
N LYS A 260 -27.86 5.41 -2.69
CA LYS A 260 -26.76 5.53 -3.64
C LYS A 260 -25.83 4.32 -3.54
N LEU A 261 -25.60 3.64 -4.66
CA LEU A 261 -24.57 2.63 -4.82
C LEU A 261 -23.53 3.13 -5.84
N GLN A 262 -22.27 3.14 -5.45
CA GLN A 262 -21.15 3.43 -6.35
C GLN A 262 -20.20 2.23 -6.38
N ILE A 263 -19.89 1.73 -7.57
CA ILE A 263 -19.00 0.60 -7.80
C ILE A 263 -17.84 1.10 -8.64
N ASN A 264 -16.62 0.93 -8.15
CA ASN A 264 -15.41 1.40 -8.80
C ASN A 264 -14.41 0.24 -8.97
N GLY A 265 -13.60 0.30 -10.03
CA GLY A 265 -12.39 -0.51 -10.16
C GLY A 265 -12.40 -1.50 -11.32
N PHE A 266 -11.80 -2.68 -11.14
CA PHE A 266 -11.68 -3.72 -12.15
C PHE A 266 -12.53 -4.93 -11.71
N ILE A 267 -13.52 -5.35 -12.50
CA ILE A 267 -14.48 -6.40 -12.11
C ILE A 267 -14.51 -7.49 -13.16
N ASP A 268 -14.34 -8.74 -12.74
CA ASP A 268 -14.31 -9.86 -13.69
C ASP A 268 -15.71 -10.27 -14.11
N SER A 269 -16.64 -10.36 -13.15
CA SER A 269 -18.05 -10.61 -13.43
C SER A 269 -18.96 -10.08 -12.31
N ILE A 270 -20.22 -9.87 -12.67
CA ILE A 270 -21.29 -9.47 -11.74
C ILE A 270 -22.35 -10.57 -11.76
N ASP A 271 -22.67 -11.11 -10.60
CA ASP A 271 -23.75 -12.09 -10.43
C ASP A 271 -25.05 -11.52 -11.00
N PRO A 272 -25.79 -12.27 -11.86
CA PRO A 272 -27.10 -11.85 -12.34
C PRO A 272 -28.05 -11.40 -11.23
N ASN A 273 -27.91 -11.92 -10.01
CA ASN A 273 -28.74 -11.62 -8.84
C ASN A 273 -28.17 -10.53 -7.93
N PHE A 274 -27.04 -9.92 -8.28
CA PHE A 274 -26.38 -8.87 -7.48
C PHE A 274 -27.30 -7.71 -7.06
N LEU A 275 -28.28 -7.38 -7.91
CA LEU A 275 -29.19 -6.24 -7.71
C LEU A 275 -30.59 -6.65 -7.26
N ASP A 276 -30.83 -7.91 -6.91
CA ASP A 276 -32.15 -8.36 -6.50
C ASP A 276 -32.62 -7.66 -5.21
N PHE A 277 -31.69 -7.17 -4.38
CA PHE A 277 -32.02 -6.30 -3.25
C PHE A 277 -32.83 -5.07 -3.70
N ALA A 278 -32.44 -4.42 -4.81
CA ALA A 278 -33.02 -3.14 -5.24
C ALA A 278 -34.47 -3.24 -5.76
N ARG A 279 -34.97 -4.43 -6.10
CA ARG A 279 -36.31 -4.60 -6.70
C ARG A 279 -37.45 -4.11 -5.81
N ASN A 280 -37.27 -4.20 -4.50
CA ASN A 280 -38.30 -3.89 -3.52
C ASN A 280 -38.12 -2.51 -2.86
N PHE A 281 -37.11 -1.73 -3.28
CA PHE A 281 -36.74 -0.49 -2.58
C PHE A 281 -37.16 0.75 -3.35
N SER A 282 -38.15 1.45 -2.80
CA SER A 282 -38.61 2.76 -3.28
C SER A 282 -37.55 3.86 -3.17
N TYR A 283 -36.53 3.67 -2.31
CA TYR A 283 -35.53 4.68 -1.99
C TYR A 283 -34.28 4.65 -2.87
N PHE A 284 -34.07 3.60 -3.67
CA PHE A 284 -32.84 3.47 -4.47
C PHE A 284 -32.88 4.41 -5.69
N GLN A 285 -32.01 5.44 -5.67
CA GLN A 285 -32.03 6.54 -6.63
C GLN A 285 -30.83 6.52 -7.58
N ASN A 286 -29.64 6.19 -7.07
CA ASN A 286 -28.40 6.42 -7.80
C ASN A 286 -27.54 5.16 -7.86
N LEU A 287 -27.21 4.73 -9.08
CA LEU A 287 -26.20 3.71 -9.32
C LEU A 287 -25.10 4.27 -10.21
N GLU A 288 -23.89 4.34 -9.68
CA GLU A 288 -22.73 4.80 -10.43
C GLU A 288 -21.74 3.66 -10.56
N ILE A 289 -21.51 3.18 -11.78
CA ILE A 289 -20.54 2.12 -12.07
C ILE A 289 -19.38 2.72 -12.88
N LYS A 290 -18.19 2.72 -12.27
CA LYS A 290 -16.93 3.20 -12.86
C LYS A 290 -15.99 2.00 -12.99
N LEU A 291 -16.08 1.29 -14.12
CA LEU A 291 -15.20 0.13 -14.36
C LEU A 291 -14.10 0.50 -15.33
N ASN A 292 -12.87 0.08 -15.00
CA ASN A 292 -11.73 0.23 -15.89
C ASN A 292 -11.71 -0.82 -17.01
N ASN A 293 -12.48 -1.91 -16.85
CA ASN A 293 -12.51 -3.09 -17.73
C ASN A 293 -13.94 -3.51 -18.09
N PHE A 294 -14.82 -2.53 -18.29
CA PHE A 294 -16.25 -2.77 -18.46
C PHE A 294 -16.58 -3.74 -19.60
N ASP A 295 -15.81 -3.67 -20.69
CA ASP A 295 -15.86 -4.61 -21.81
C ASP A 295 -15.72 -6.06 -21.34
N ILE A 296 -14.67 -6.36 -20.58
CA ILE A 296 -14.42 -7.69 -20.01
C ILE A 296 -15.57 -8.11 -19.10
N THR A 297 -16.05 -7.20 -18.24
CA THR A 297 -17.18 -7.48 -17.33
C THR A 297 -18.45 -7.85 -18.09
N LEU A 298 -18.75 -7.13 -19.19
CA LEU A 298 -19.89 -7.41 -20.06
C LEU A 298 -19.77 -8.77 -20.76
N PHE A 299 -18.59 -9.06 -21.32
CA PHE A 299 -18.34 -10.33 -22.01
C PHE A 299 -18.55 -11.52 -21.09
N ASN A 300 -18.09 -11.43 -19.85
CA ASN A 300 -18.20 -12.51 -18.88
C ASN A 300 -19.61 -12.63 -18.29
N SER A 301 -20.32 -11.51 -18.14
CA SER A 301 -21.67 -11.49 -17.55
C SER A 301 -22.44 -10.26 -18.03
N ASN A 302 -23.51 -10.44 -18.80
CA ASN A 302 -24.41 -9.35 -19.21
C ASN A 302 -25.83 -9.49 -18.63
N ARG A 303 -26.19 -10.65 -18.08
CA ARG A 303 -27.55 -10.93 -17.54
C ARG A 303 -27.96 -10.01 -16.39
N TRP A 304 -27.00 -9.48 -15.62
CA TRP A 304 -27.29 -8.51 -14.55
C TRP A 304 -27.86 -7.19 -15.10
N ILE A 305 -27.55 -6.85 -16.35
CA ILE A 305 -28.02 -5.61 -16.99
C ILE A 305 -29.51 -5.67 -17.31
N GLU A 306 -30.01 -6.82 -17.75
CA GLU A 306 -31.43 -7.05 -18.03
C GLU A 306 -32.29 -6.70 -16.80
N LYS A 307 -31.76 -6.98 -15.60
CA LYS A 307 -32.46 -6.70 -14.36
C LYS A 307 -32.61 -5.20 -14.06
N PHE A 308 -31.74 -4.34 -14.60
CA PHE A 308 -31.93 -2.88 -14.46
C PHE A 308 -33.19 -2.39 -15.14
N GLY A 309 -33.54 -2.98 -16.30
CA GLY A 309 -34.72 -2.58 -17.06
C GLY A 309 -36.04 -2.77 -16.30
N ASN A 310 -36.01 -3.60 -15.26
CA ASN A 310 -37.14 -3.97 -14.40
C ASN A 310 -37.15 -3.20 -13.07
N LEU A 311 -36.18 -2.33 -12.79
CA LEU A 311 -36.20 -1.49 -11.59
C LEU A 311 -37.24 -0.37 -11.79
N ASN A 312 -38.25 -0.34 -10.91
CA ASN A 312 -39.43 0.51 -11.03
C ASN A 312 -39.22 2.00 -10.63
N SER A 313 -37.98 2.47 -10.53
CA SER A 313 -37.72 3.82 -9.98
C SER A 313 -37.78 4.92 -11.04
N LYS A 314 -38.64 5.92 -10.78
CA LYS A 314 -38.84 7.13 -11.60
C LYS A 314 -37.60 8.04 -11.69
N ILE A 315 -36.61 7.85 -10.81
CA ILE A 315 -35.40 8.68 -10.70
C ILE A 315 -34.20 7.75 -10.49
N PHE A 316 -33.88 6.92 -11.49
CA PHE A 316 -32.70 6.07 -11.45
C PHE A 316 -31.59 6.67 -12.29
N GLN A 317 -30.59 7.32 -11.70
CA GLN A 317 -29.42 7.75 -12.48
C GLN A 317 -28.40 6.62 -12.51
N PHE A 318 -28.36 5.89 -13.62
CA PHE A 318 -27.23 5.02 -13.92
C PHE A 318 -26.12 5.84 -14.57
N ARG A 319 -24.94 5.92 -13.96
CA ARG A 319 -23.77 6.56 -14.57
C ARG A 319 -22.69 5.53 -14.87
N LEU A 320 -22.38 5.38 -16.15
CA LEU A 320 -21.31 4.52 -16.65
C LEU A 320 -20.14 5.38 -17.09
N LYS A 321 -18.93 5.09 -16.61
CA LYS A 321 -17.69 5.76 -17.04
C LYS A 321 -16.73 4.75 -17.64
N MET A 322 -16.32 4.97 -18.89
CA MET A 322 -15.35 4.16 -19.63
C MET A 322 -14.36 5.07 -20.36
N PRO A 323 -13.21 5.41 -19.77
CA PRO A 323 -12.32 6.40 -20.36
C PRO A 323 -11.62 5.93 -21.64
N SER A 324 -11.47 4.62 -21.86
CA SER A 324 -10.61 4.05 -22.92
C SER A 324 -11.33 3.17 -23.96
N TYR A 325 -12.62 2.88 -23.78
CA TYR A 325 -13.32 1.93 -24.64
C TYR A 325 -13.82 2.60 -25.94
N LYS A 326 -13.52 1.98 -27.09
CA LYS A 326 -13.79 2.57 -28.42
C LYS A 326 -15.18 2.27 -28.97
N TYR A 327 -15.97 1.41 -28.30
CA TYR A 327 -17.32 1.03 -28.71
C TYR A 327 -17.41 0.56 -30.17
N PRO A 328 -16.63 -0.42 -30.65
CA PRO A 328 -16.72 -0.84 -32.06
C PRO A 328 -18.10 -1.42 -32.40
N ASP A 329 -18.48 -1.37 -33.68
CA ASP A 329 -19.79 -1.84 -34.17
C ASP A 329 -20.01 -3.34 -33.96
N SER A 330 -18.93 -4.12 -33.89
CA SER A 330 -18.95 -5.54 -33.54
C SER A 330 -19.56 -5.80 -32.16
N ASP A 331 -19.49 -4.82 -31.26
CA ASP A 331 -19.84 -5.00 -29.86
C ASP A 331 -21.30 -4.65 -29.58
N LEU A 332 -22.08 -4.24 -30.60
CA LEU A 332 -23.51 -3.94 -30.47
C LEU A 332 -24.27 -5.08 -29.78
N CYS A 333 -23.90 -6.32 -30.07
CA CYS A 333 -24.54 -7.50 -29.47
C CYS A 333 -24.35 -7.61 -27.96
N LEU A 334 -23.27 -7.06 -27.39
CA LEU A 334 -23.06 -7.02 -25.93
C LEU A 334 -24.08 -6.10 -25.25
N PHE A 335 -24.52 -5.08 -25.98
CA PHE A 335 -25.43 -4.06 -25.49
C PHE A 335 -26.89 -4.29 -25.92
N LYS A 336 -27.21 -5.37 -26.64
CA LYS A 336 -28.59 -5.66 -27.11
C LYS A 336 -29.63 -5.66 -25.98
N ASN A 337 -29.22 -6.10 -24.80
CA ASN A 337 -30.10 -6.19 -23.63
C ASN A 337 -29.97 -4.99 -22.68
N PHE A 338 -29.26 -3.95 -23.12
CA PHE A 338 -29.04 -2.76 -22.33
C PHE A 338 -30.36 -1.95 -22.22
N PRO A 339 -30.75 -1.49 -21.02
CA PRO A 339 -32.02 -0.81 -20.83
C PRO A 339 -32.03 0.55 -21.53
N ILE A 340 -32.85 0.68 -22.56
CA ILE A 340 -32.97 1.89 -23.40
C ILE A 340 -33.89 2.97 -22.81
N LYS A 341 -34.60 2.70 -21.71
CA LYS A 341 -35.61 3.60 -21.12
C LYS A 341 -35.03 4.96 -20.66
N ASN A 342 -35.85 6.02 -20.72
CA ASN A 342 -35.52 7.45 -20.48
C ASN A 342 -34.73 7.80 -19.19
N ASN A 343 -34.70 6.92 -18.19
CA ASN A 343 -34.03 7.19 -16.92
C ASN A 343 -32.53 6.86 -16.97
N PHE A 344 -32.05 6.17 -18.00
CA PHE A 344 -30.64 5.79 -18.09
C PHE A 344 -29.75 6.96 -18.56
N LYS A 345 -28.64 7.24 -17.86
CA LYS A 345 -27.70 8.33 -18.24
C LYS A 345 -26.26 7.86 -18.34
N ILE A 346 -25.89 7.33 -19.50
CA ILE A 346 -24.49 7.09 -19.83
C ILE A 346 -23.75 8.44 -19.83
N SER A 347 -22.62 8.52 -19.11
CA SER A 347 -21.76 9.70 -19.13
C SER A 347 -20.39 9.31 -19.68
N LEU A 348 -20.09 9.74 -20.88
CA LEU A 348 -18.76 9.55 -21.46
C LEU A 348 -17.85 10.65 -20.91
N GLU A 349 -16.66 10.29 -20.44
CA GLU A 349 -15.66 11.27 -19.96
C GLU A 349 -14.88 11.90 -21.12
N THR A 350 -14.84 11.22 -22.28
CA THR A 350 -14.11 11.67 -23.46
C THR A 350 -15.06 12.31 -24.47
N TYR A 351 -14.79 13.57 -24.80
CA TYR A 351 -15.49 14.30 -25.86
C TYR A 351 -14.79 14.10 -27.22
N GLY A 352 -15.57 14.07 -28.30
CA GLY A 352 -15.02 14.07 -29.65
C GLY A 352 -14.54 12.71 -30.16
N LEU A 353 -15.09 11.62 -29.63
CA LEU A 353 -14.87 10.27 -30.18
C LEU A 353 -15.46 10.17 -31.60
N ASN A 354 -14.80 9.37 -32.46
CA ASN A 354 -15.42 8.93 -33.70
C ASN A 354 -16.65 8.10 -33.33
N CYS A 355 -17.82 8.52 -33.81
CA CYS A 355 -19.07 7.86 -33.47
C CYS A 355 -19.13 6.50 -34.18
N THR A 356 -19.54 5.48 -33.44
CA THR A 356 -19.84 4.14 -33.94
C THR A 356 -21.33 3.89 -33.79
N CYS A 357 -21.89 2.93 -34.52
CA CYS A 357 -23.26 2.49 -34.34
C CYS A 357 -23.51 1.97 -32.92
N THR A 358 -22.56 1.27 -32.29
CA THR A 358 -22.69 0.86 -30.89
C THR A 358 -22.81 2.05 -29.95
N LEU A 359 -21.96 3.07 -30.10
CA LEU A 359 -22.03 4.28 -29.29
C LEU A 359 -23.34 5.05 -29.53
N PHE A 360 -23.78 5.12 -30.78
CA PHE A 360 -25.05 5.72 -31.16
C PHE A 360 -26.23 5.01 -30.51
N TYR A 361 -26.25 3.68 -30.55
CA TYR A 361 -27.27 2.84 -29.92
C TYR A 361 -27.37 3.12 -28.41
N LEU A 362 -26.23 3.28 -27.75
CA LEU A 362 -26.13 3.57 -26.32
C LEU A 362 -26.57 5.00 -25.96
N LEU A 363 -26.18 6.00 -26.75
CA LEU A 363 -26.48 7.41 -26.48
C LEU A 363 -27.89 7.84 -26.92
N GLN A 364 -28.50 7.13 -27.87
CA GLN A 364 -29.80 7.44 -28.46
C GLN A 364 -29.95 8.93 -28.82
N ASN A 365 -31.03 9.59 -28.37
CA ASN A 365 -31.37 10.99 -28.63
C ASN A 365 -30.42 12.03 -27.99
N ARG A 366 -29.40 11.62 -27.22
CA ARG A 366 -28.41 12.52 -26.58
C ARG A 366 -27.07 12.59 -27.31
N SER A 367 -27.02 12.03 -28.50
CA SER A 367 -25.83 11.74 -29.30
C SER A 367 -25.16 12.98 -29.93
N SER A 368 -25.90 14.07 -30.18
CA SER A 368 -25.36 15.28 -30.81
C SER A 368 -24.30 16.00 -29.97
N LEU A 369 -24.29 15.81 -28.64
CA LEU A 369 -23.33 16.47 -27.74
C LEU A 369 -21.97 15.78 -27.67
N PHE A 370 -21.86 14.51 -28.07
CA PHE A 370 -20.67 13.69 -27.82
C PHE A 370 -19.93 13.26 -29.09
N CYS A 371 -20.61 13.26 -30.24
CA CYS A 371 -20.08 12.74 -31.50
C CYS A 371 -19.88 13.83 -32.56
N ARG A 372 -18.67 13.90 -33.16
CA ARG A 372 -18.35 14.87 -34.23
C ARG A 372 -19.01 14.55 -35.58
N ASN A 373 -19.21 13.28 -35.91
CA ASN A 373 -19.69 12.82 -37.23
C ASN A 373 -21.14 12.27 -37.19
N PHE A 374 -22.00 12.88 -36.38
CA PHE A 374 -23.35 12.34 -36.14
C PHE A 374 -24.20 12.22 -37.42
N ASN A 375 -24.15 13.23 -38.29
CA ASN A 375 -25.01 13.31 -39.47
C ASN A 375 -24.68 12.29 -40.58
N SER A 376 -23.50 11.66 -40.55
CA SER A 376 -23.04 10.75 -41.61
C SER A 376 -23.23 9.26 -41.29
N LEU A 377 -23.54 8.88 -40.04
CA LEU A 377 -23.73 7.47 -39.70
C LEU A 377 -25.15 6.99 -40.03
N LYS A 378 -25.24 6.04 -40.95
CA LYS A 378 -26.47 5.26 -41.21
C LYS A 378 -26.32 3.88 -40.56
N CYS A 379 -26.92 3.69 -39.39
CA CYS A 379 -26.88 2.43 -38.66
C CYS A 379 -28.22 1.70 -38.83
N ASN A 380 -28.21 0.53 -39.47
CA ASN A 380 -29.39 -0.35 -39.52
C ASN A 380 -29.37 -1.29 -38.30
N PHE A 381 -29.89 -0.80 -37.17
CA PHE A 381 -29.87 -1.54 -35.91
C PHE A 381 -30.66 -2.85 -35.97
N GLU A 382 -31.73 -2.92 -36.75
CA GLU A 382 -32.54 -4.13 -36.90
C GLU A 382 -31.69 -5.28 -37.47
N ILE A 383 -31.04 -5.05 -38.62
CA ILE A 383 -30.14 -6.03 -39.26
C ILE A 383 -28.96 -6.38 -38.34
N MET A 384 -28.37 -5.38 -37.67
CA MET A 384 -27.23 -5.64 -36.78
C MET A 384 -27.64 -6.47 -35.54
N LEU A 385 -28.82 -6.22 -34.97
CA LEU A 385 -29.34 -6.95 -33.79
C LEU A 385 -29.88 -8.34 -34.13
N GLU A 386 -30.36 -8.56 -35.36
CA GLU A 386 -30.72 -9.88 -35.89
C GLU A 386 -29.48 -10.76 -36.06
N LYS A 387 -28.35 -10.18 -36.48
CA LYS A 387 -27.06 -10.88 -36.61
C LYS A 387 -26.47 -11.34 -35.27
N CYS A 388 -26.94 -10.80 -34.14
CA CYS A 388 -26.53 -11.20 -32.80
C CYS A 388 -27.03 -12.62 -32.44
N SER A 389 -26.44 -13.64 -33.06
CA SER A 389 -26.60 -15.04 -32.68
C SER A 389 -25.69 -15.39 -31.51
N LYS A 390 -26.14 -16.29 -30.61
CA LYS A 390 -25.42 -16.64 -29.37
C LYS A 390 -23.97 -17.13 -29.58
N ASN A 391 -23.64 -17.66 -30.76
CA ASN A 391 -22.34 -18.28 -31.03
C ASN A 391 -21.24 -17.29 -31.47
N GLN A 392 -21.57 -16.04 -31.81
CA GLN A 392 -20.56 -15.06 -32.26
C GLN A 392 -19.82 -14.36 -31.11
N LEU A 393 -20.40 -14.37 -29.90
CA LEU A 393 -19.82 -13.71 -28.72
C LEU A 393 -18.52 -14.38 -28.22
N SER A 394 -18.26 -15.65 -28.56
CA SER A 394 -17.06 -16.37 -28.13
C SER A 394 -15.80 -16.03 -28.92
N ASN A 395 -15.95 -15.43 -30.10
CA ASN A 395 -14.86 -15.26 -31.06
C ASN A 395 -14.28 -13.84 -31.09
N VAL A 396 -14.83 -12.90 -30.31
CA VAL A 396 -14.19 -11.59 -30.16
C VAL A 396 -12.85 -11.85 -29.46
N PRO A 397 -11.71 -11.55 -30.10
CA PRO A 397 -10.43 -11.70 -29.45
C PRO A 397 -10.51 -10.85 -28.21
N LYS A 398 -10.45 -11.50 -27.04
CA LYS A 398 -10.26 -10.82 -25.78
C LYS A 398 -8.94 -10.09 -25.97
N THR A 399 -9.00 -8.81 -26.34
CA THR A 399 -7.84 -7.94 -26.28
C THR A 399 -7.49 -8.00 -24.82
N PHE A 400 -6.50 -8.83 -24.49
CA PHE A 400 -5.94 -8.89 -23.16
C PHE A 400 -5.39 -7.49 -22.94
N PHE A 401 -6.21 -6.61 -22.37
CA PHE A 401 -5.69 -5.52 -21.59
C PHE A 401 -4.88 -6.22 -20.52
N ILE A 402 -3.59 -6.30 -20.81
CA ILE A 402 -2.59 -6.71 -19.86
C ILE A 402 -2.75 -5.68 -18.75
N ASP A 403 -3.39 -6.13 -17.69
CA ASP A 403 -3.43 -5.39 -16.45
C ASP A 403 -1.99 -5.37 -15.94
N GLU A 404 -1.26 -4.33 -16.33
CA GLU A 404 0.15 -4.15 -16.04
C GLU A 404 0.41 -4.27 -14.54
N ASN A 405 -0.54 -3.83 -13.71
CA ASN A 405 -0.44 -3.93 -12.26
C ASN A 405 -0.54 -5.39 -11.79
N TYR A 406 -1.49 -6.16 -12.32
CA TYR A 406 -1.54 -7.60 -12.02
C TYR A 406 -0.31 -8.35 -12.51
N ASN A 407 0.16 -8.06 -13.73
CA ASN A 407 1.36 -8.70 -14.26
C ASN A 407 2.60 -8.33 -13.46
N TYR A 408 2.72 -7.08 -13.02
CA TYR A 408 3.76 -6.65 -12.10
C TYR A 408 3.72 -7.46 -10.80
N LYS A 409 2.55 -7.59 -10.16
CA LYS A 409 2.39 -8.39 -8.92
C LYS A 409 2.61 -9.89 -9.14
N LEU A 410 2.23 -10.43 -10.29
CA LEU A 410 2.53 -11.81 -10.68
C LEU A 410 4.04 -12.01 -10.88
N MET A 411 4.73 -11.06 -11.49
CA MET A 411 6.18 -11.09 -11.64
C MET A 411 6.87 -10.99 -10.27
N GLU A 412 6.42 -10.12 -9.37
CA GLU A 412 6.90 -10.09 -7.98
C GLU A 412 6.70 -11.44 -7.28
N PHE A 413 5.55 -12.09 -7.48
CA PHE A 413 5.31 -13.44 -6.97
C PHE A 413 6.30 -14.47 -7.54
N ILE A 414 6.51 -14.47 -8.86
CA ILE A 414 7.49 -15.36 -9.50
C ILE A 414 8.89 -15.10 -8.96
N PHE A 415 9.29 -13.84 -8.75
CA PHE A 415 10.57 -13.49 -8.15
C PHE A 415 10.68 -13.97 -6.71
N LEU A 416 9.63 -13.79 -5.89
CA LEU A 416 9.59 -14.30 -4.52
C LEU A 416 9.81 -15.82 -4.47
N CYS A 417 9.26 -16.57 -5.41
CA CYS A 417 9.43 -18.03 -5.47
C CYS A 417 10.77 -18.47 -6.05
N THR A 418 11.32 -17.76 -7.03
CA THR A 418 12.52 -18.17 -7.78
C THR A 418 13.83 -17.69 -7.15
N ILE A 419 13.86 -16.49 -6.57
CA ILE A 419 15.05 -15.92 -5.90
C ILE A 419 15.61 -16.83 -4.80
N PRO A 420 14.81 -17.42 -3.88
CA PRO A 420 15.34 -18.30 -2.83
C PRO A 420 16.09 -19.50 -3.41
N ILE A 421 15.53 -20.11 -4.47
CA ILE A 421 16.08 -21.30 -5.13
C ILE A 421 17.43 -20.94 -5.76
N ILE A 422 17.46 -19.85 -6.54
CA ILE A 422 18.68 -19.38 -7.22
C ILE A 422 19.75 -19.00 -6.18
N CYS A 423 19.37 -18.31 -5.10
CA CYS A 423 20.29 -17.90 -4.04
C CYS A 423 20.86 -19.12 -3.30
N LEU A 424 20.06 -20.14 -3.02
CA LEU A 424 20.52 -21.36 -2.34
C LEU A 424 21.55 -22.12 -3.20
N PHE A 425 21.25 -22.32 -4.49
CA PHE A 425 22.22 -22.92 -5.42
C PHE A 425 23.51 -22.09 -5.52
N SER A 426 23.38 -20.77 -5.54
CA SER A 426 24.52 -19.85 -5.60
C SER A 426 25.36 -19.91 -4.31
N LEU A 427 24.73 -20.02 -3.13
CA LEU A 427 25.43 -20.18 -1.86
C LEU A 427 26.23 -21.48 -1.82
N ILE A 428 25.62 -22.61 -2.22
CA ILE A 428 26.28 -23.91 -2.27
C ILE A 428 27.47 -23.86 -3.24
N SER A 429 27.25 -23.39 -4.46
CA SER A 429 28.31 -23.29 -5.48
C SER A 429 29.48 -22.42 -5.03
N ASN A 430 29.19 -21.23 -4.49
CA ASN A 430 30.24 -20.34 -4.01
C ASN A 430 30.93 -20.87 -2.75
N SER A 431 30.25 -21.62 -1.89
CA SER A 431 30.87 -22.26 -0.72
C SER A 431 31.87 -23.33 -1.12
N ILE A 432 31.52 -24.17 -2.11
CA ILE A 432 32.42 -25.16 -2.70
C ILE A 432 33.63 -24.47 -3.32
N ASN A 433 33.43 -23.38 -4.07
CA ASN A 433 34.53 -22.62 -4.66
C ASN A 433 35.46 -22.01 -3.61
N ILE A 434 34.89 -21.41 -2.55
CA ILE A 434 35.66 -20.84 -1.44
C ILE A 434 36.49 -21.93 -0.76
N TYR A 435 35.90 -23.10 -0.50
CA TYR A 435 36.59 -24.25 0.06
C TYR A 435 37.76 -24.68 -0.84
N ILE A 436 37.49 -25.01 -2.10
CA ILE A 436 38.52 -25.49 -3.05
C ILE A 436 39.65 -24.47 -3.24
N LEU A 437 39.31 -23.19 -3.41
CA LEU A 437 40.31 -22.12 -3.61
C LEU A 437 41.08 -21.78 -2.33
N GLY A 438 40.48 -21.98 -1.15
CA GLY A 438 41.13 -21.79 0.14
C GLY A 438 42.21 -22.83 0.44
N PHE A 439 42.03 -24.07 -0.04
CA PHE A 439 43.00 -25.16 0.16
C PHE A 439 44.17 -25.18 -0.84
N LYS A 440 44.09 -24.45 -1.95
CA LYS A 440 45.21 -24.38 -2.91
C LYS A 440 46.36 -23.54 -2.35
N SER A 441 47.51 -24.17 -2.15
CA SER A 441 48.76 -23.55 -1.67
C SER A 441 49.36 -22.54 -2.66
N ASP A 442 49.14 -22.75 -3.97
CA ASP A 442 49.68 -21.87 -5.00
C ASP A 442 48.85 -20.60 -5.12
N HIS A 443 49.28 -19.56 -4.42
CA HIS A 443 48.64 -18.25 -4.33
C HIS A 443 48.80 -17.37 -5.57
N SER A 444 48.57 -17.93 -6.77
CA SER A 444 48.47 -17.10 -7.98
C SER A 444 47.39 -16.02 -7.78
N ILE A 445 47.65 -14.81 -8.27
CA ILE A 445 46.76 -13.65 -8.07
C ILE A 445 45.35 -13.93 -8.61
N ILE A 446 45.24 -14.70 -9.69
CA ILE A 446 43.95 -15.08 -10.28
C ILE A 446 43.09 -15.89 -9.31
N TYR A 447 43.66 -16.85 -8.57
CA TYR A 447 42.90 -17.62 -7.58
C TYR A 447 42.41 -16.75 -6.42
N LYS A 448 43.17 -15.72 -6.03
CA LYS A 448 42.73 -14.73 -5.04
C LYS A 448 41.53 -13.91 -5.53
N PHE A 449 41.56 -13.45 -6.78
CA PHE A 449 40.41 -12.74 -7.36
C PHE A 449 39.18 -13.63 -7.48
N MET A 450 39.35 -14.89 -7.90
CA MET A 450 38.25 -15.86 -7.92
C MET A 450 37.68 -16.09 -6.52
N LEU A 451 38.53 -16.26 -5.50
CA LEU A 451 38.11 -16.42 -4.12
C LEU A 451 37.31 -15.20 -3.61
N TYR A 452 37.79 -13.98 -3.88
CA TYR A 452 37.05 -12.77 -3.51
C TYR A 452 35.73 -12.63 -4.26
N SER A 453 35.68 -12.96 -5.55
CA SER A 453 34.44 -12.96 -6.32
C SER A 453 33.43 -13.96 -5.72
N SER A 454 33.88 -15.18 -5.38
CA SER A 454 33.01 -16.17 -4.73
C SER A 454 32.53 -15.73 -3.36
N LEU A 455 33.38 -15.08 -2.55
CA LEU A 455 32.98 -14.53 -1.25
C LEU A 455 31.94 -13.41 -1.39
N LEU A 456 32.13 -12.49 -2.34
CA LEU A 456 31.19 -11.40 -2.61
C LEU A 456 29.83 -11.94 -3.07
N ASN A 457 29.82 -12.90 -3.99
CA ASN A 457 28.59 -13.55 -4.46
C ASN A 457 27.89 -14.33 -3.35
N PHE A 458 28.65 -15.01 -2.47
CA PHE A 458 28.11 -15.68 -1.30
C PHE A 458 27.41 -14.67 -0.37
N LEU A 459 28.08 -13.58 0.00
CA LEU A 459 27.50 -12.55 0.87
C LEU A 459 26.26 -11.90 0.24
N PHE A 460 26.30 -11.61 -1.06
CA PHE A 460 25.16 -11.06 -1.79
C PHE A 460 23.94 -12.00 -1.72
N CYS A 461 24.13 -13.29 -2.04
CA CYS A 461 23.05 -14.27 -1.99
C CYS A 461 22.54 -14.48 -0.56
N PHE A 462 23.42 -14.42 0.44
CA PHE A 462 23.03 -14.53 1.84
C PHE A 462 22.12 -13.37 2.27
N ILE A 463 22.47 -12.13 1.93
CA ILE A 463 21.62 -10.95 2.18
C ILE A 463 20.27 -11.10 1.47
N TYR A 464 20.27 -11.57 0.22
CA TYR A 464 19.03 -11.75 -0.55
C TYR A 464 18.13 -12.88 -0.02
N ILE A 465 18.68 -13.90 0.63
CA ILE A 465 17.85 -14.88 1.35
C ILE A 465 17.18 -14.22 2.56
N LEU A 466 17.90 -13.38 3.31
CA LEU A 466 17.32 -12.66 4.44
C LEU A 466 16.25 -11.65 3.98
N HIS A 467 16.45 -11.01 2.82
CA HIS A 467 15.49 -10.11 2.18
C HIS A 467 14.12 -10.75 1.92
N LEU A 468 14.03 -12.07 1.77
CA LEU A 468 12.76 -12.77 1.62
C LEU A 468 11.82 -12.56 2.83
N SER A 469 12.38 -12.28 4.01
CA SER A 469 11.59 -11.93 5.20
C SER A 469 10.94 -10.54 5.10
N ASN A 470 11.43 -9.69 4.19
CA ASN A 470 10.93 -8.34 3.94
C ASN A 470 9.91 -8.27 2.82
N MET A 471 10.04 -9.16 1.83
CA MET A 471 9.16 -9.14 0.68
C MET A 471 7.71 -9.40 1.10
N CYS A 472 6.82 -8.54 0.61
CA CYS A 472 5.39 -8.62 0.83
C CYS A 472 4.71 -8.29 -0.50
N ILE A 473 4.03 -9.26 -1.12
CA ILE A 473 3.36 -9.02 -2.41
C ILE A 473 2.01 -8.32 -2.17
N PHE A 474 1.34 -8.69 -1.08
CA PHE A 474 0.13 -8.03 -0.61
C PHE A 474 0.13 -8.05 0.90
N TYR A 475 -0.16 -6.91 1.54
CA TYR A 475 -0.28 -6.83 2.99
C TYR A 475 -1.27 -7.86 3.55
N THR A 476 -2.34 -8.12 2.79
CA THR A 476 -3.37 -9.08 3.18
C THR A 476 -3.09 -10.52 2.74
N GLY A 477 -2.08 -10.73 1.89
CA GLY A 477 -1.77 -12.01 1.27
C GLY A 477 -1.05 -13.00 2.18
N ILE A 478 -0.93 -14.23 1.72
CA ILE A 478 -0.21 -15.32 2.41
C ILE A 478 1.31 -15.05 2.44
N PHE A 479 1.80 -14.24 1.49
CA PHE A 479 3.20 -13.93 1.27
C PHE A 479 3.61 -12.58 1.85
N CYS A 480 3.17 -12.29 3.08
CA CYS A 480 3.60 -11.09 3.80
C CYS A 480 4.00 -11.49 5.21
N SER A 481 5.29 -11.39 5.51
CA SER A 481 5.81 -11.62 6.86
C SER A 481 5.25 -10.58 7.82
N SER A 482 4.92 -10.99 9.05
CA SER A 482 4.60 -10.06 10.15
C SER A 482 5.75 -9.12 10.49
N VAL A 483 6.98 -9.48 10.08
CA VAL A 483 8.21 -8.70 10.29
C VAL A 483 8.37 -7.63 9.22
N SER A 484 7.84 -7.85 8.01
CA SER A 484 7.91 -6.92 6.87
C SER A 484 7.57 -5.47 7.21
N PRO A 485 6.46 -5.16 7.93
CA PRO A 485 6.09 -3.79 8.24
C PRO A 485 6.91 -3.14 9.37
N THR A 486 7.77 -3.89 10.06
CA THR A 486 8.53 -3.33 11.20
C THR A 486 9.61 -2.34 10.72
N ILE A 487 9.83 -1.30 11.51
CA ILE A 487 10.83 -0.25 11.20
C ILE A 487 12.23 -0.85 11.00
N THR A 488 12.63 -1.80 11.85
CA THR A 488 13.92 -2.50 11.74
C THR A 488 14.08 -3.19 10.40
N ASN A 489 13.00 -3.80 9.91
CA ASN A 489 12.99 -4.52 8.66
C ASN A 489 13.05 -3.59 7.44
N GLN A 490 12.41 -2.42 7.52
CA GLN A 490 12.54 -1.35 6.53
C GLN A 490 13.97 -0.81 6.47
N TYR A 491 14.64 -0.63 7.62
CA TYR A 491 16.06 -0.28 7.62
C TYR A 491 16.92 -1.40 7.03
N PHE A 492 16.63 -2.67 7.34
CA PHE A 492 17.34 -3.79 6.75
C PHE A 492 17.21 -3.81 5.22
N GLU A 493 16.00 -3.57 4.70
CA GLU A 493 15.72 -3.42 3.28
C GLU A 493 16.58 -2.33 2.62
N ILE A 494 16.49 -1.10 3.11
CA ILE A 494 17.16 0.04 2.46
C ILE A 494 18.69 -0.12 2.57
N ILE A 495 19.16 -0.53 3.74
CA ILE A 495 20.59 -0.51 4.02
C ILE A 495 21.29 -1.76 3.49
N PHE A 496 20.82 -2.95 3.84
CA PHE A 496 21.52 -4.17 3.48
C PHE A 496 21.15 -4.65 2.08
N VAL A 497 19.87 -4.60 1.73
CA VAL A 497 19.41 -5.11 0.43
C VAL A 497 19.69 -4.10 -0.67
N GLU A 498 19.21 -2.86 -0.55
CA GLU A 498 19.38 -1.86 -1.60
C GLU A 498 20.82 -1.31 -1.63
N PHE A 499 21.39 -0.88 -0.51
CA PHE A 499 22.72 -0.26 -0.51
C PHE A 499 23.87 -1.28 -0.54
N VAL A 500 24.01 -2.13 0.49
CA VAL A 500 25.12 -3.11 0.57
C VAL A 500 25.02 -4.13 -0.56
N GLY A 501 23.82 -4.63 -0.87
CA GLY A 501 23.60 -5.58 -1.96
C GLY A 501 24.10 -5.04 -3.31
N ASN A 502 23.78 -3.78 -3.65
CA ASN A 502 24.28 -3.18 -4.89
C ASN A 502 25.79 -2.94 -4.87
N ILE A 503 26.38 -2.57 -3.72
CA ILE A 503 27.84 -2.47 -3.57
C ILE A 503 28.50 -3.83 -3.85
N LEU A 504 28.03 -4.91 -3.22
CA LEU A 504 28.55 -6.27 -3.43
C LEU A 504 28.43 -6.71 -4.89
N LYS A 505 27.28 -6.43 -5.52
CA LYS A 505 27.06 -6.72 -6.95
C LYS A 505 28.07 -6.00 -7.84
N THR A 506 28.29 -4.71 -7.62
CA THR A 506 29.25 -3.94 -8.42
C THR A 506 30.69 -4.40 -8.16
N PHE A 507 31.05 -4.69 -6.92
CA PHE A 507 32.35 -5.27 -6.59
C PHE A 507 32.58 -6.63 -7.26
N SER A 508 31.55 -7.49 -7.32
CA SER A 508 31.63 -8.78 -8.00
C SER A 508 31.88 -8.60 -9.51
N ASN A 509 31.19 -7.66 -10.15
CA ASN A 509 31.41 -7.32 -11.56
C ASN A 509 32.86 -6.83 -11.82
N ILE A 510 33.39 -5.97 -10.94
CA ILE A 510 34.78 -5.51 -11.03
C ILE A 510 35.77 -6.67 -10.86
N MET A 511 35.51 -7.60 -9.94
CA MET A 511 36.34 -8.81 -9.81
C MET A 511 36.29 -9.65 -11.09
N GLY A 512 35.13 -9.74 -11.76
CA GLY A 512 35.01 -10.39 -13.07
C GLY A 512 35.89 -9.75 -14.16
N ILE A 513 35.96 -8.41 -14.19
CA ILE A 513 36.86 -7.66 -15.07
C ILE A 513 38.32 -7.95 -14.72
N CYS A 514 38.68 -7.91 -13.42
CA CYS A 514 40.04 -8.21 -12.95
C CYS A 514 40.49 -9.63 -13.31
N ILE A 515 39.61 -10.63 -13.18
CA ILE A 515 39.88 -12.02 -13.57
C ILE A 515 40.13 -12.10 -15.08
N SER A 516 39.27 -11.45 -15.88
CA SER A 516 39.39 -11.44 -17.34
C SER A 516 40.70 -10.77 -17.81
N LEU A 517 41.04 -9.62 -17.24
CA LEU A 517 42.29 -8.92 -17.52
C LEU A 517 43.52 -9.75 -17.10
N ASN A 518 43.47 -10.40 -15.94
CA ASN A 518 44.58 -11.24 -15.48
C ASN A 518 44.80 -12.43 -16.43
N ARG A 519 43.72 -13.09 -16.86
CA ARG A 519 43.78 -14.18 -17.86
C ARG A 519 44.35 -13.70 -19.18
N TYR A 520 43.93 -12.53 -19.66
CA TYR A 520 44.46 -11.93 -20.89
C TYR A 520 45.97 -11.69 -20.77
N VAL A 521 46.45 -11.11 -19.67
CA VAL A 521 47.90 -10.89 -19.43
C VAL A 521 48.68 -12.20 -19.37
N LEU A 522 48.09 -13.27 -18.82
CA LEU A 522 48.72 -14.59 -18.77
C LEU A 522 48.85 -15.24 -20.15
N LEU A 523 47.88 -15.02 -21.05
CA LEU A 523 47.86 -15.57 -22.39
C LEU A 523 48.72 -14.76 -23.38
N GLU A 524 48.67 -13.43 -23.30
CA GLU A 524 49.38 -12.50 -24.19
C GLU A 524 50.56 -11.81 -23.52
N LYS A 525 51.49 -12.57 -22.92
CA LYS A 525 52.62 -12.01 -22.16
C LYS A 525 53.48 -11.00 -22.92
N ASP A 526 53.55 -11.12 -24.24
CA ASP A 526 54.41 -10.27 -25.08
C ASP A 526 53.74 -9.03 -25.65
N SER A 527 52.40 -8.93 -25.57
CA SER A 527 51.68 -7.79 -26.12
C SER A 527 52.06 -6.49 -25.40
N TYR A 528 52.08 -5.39 -26.15
CA TYR A 528 52.37 -4.08 -25.57
C TYR A 528 51.40 -3.72 -24.44
N PHE A 529 50.12 -4.10 -24.60
CA PHE A 529 49.07 -3.85 -23.63
C PHE A 529 49.28 -4.64 -22.33
N SER A 530 49.66 -5.93 -22.41
CA SER A 530 49.95 -6.72 -21.19
C SER A 530 51.15 -6.18 -20.42
N LYS A 531 52.21 -5.75 -21.12
CA LYS A 531 53.38 -5.09 -20.53
C LYS A 531 53.00 -3.79 -19.82
N GLN A 532 52.12 -2.98 -20.40
CA GLN A 532 51.59 -1.78 -19.75
C GLN A 532 50.77 -2.11 -18.50
N ILE A 533 49.87 -3.10 -18.56
CA ILE A 533 49.09 -3.55 -17.40
C ILE A 533 49.99 -4.03 -16.26
N ILE A 534 51.04 -4.82 -16.56
CA ILE A 534 52.00 -5.29 -15.56
C ILE A 534 52.75 -4.10 -14.93
N LYS A 535 53.22 -3.16 -15.76
CA LYS A 535 53.92 -1.95 -15.29
C LYS A 535 53.03 -1.12 -14.35
N ILE A 536 51.76 -0.94 -14.73
CA ILE A 536 50.75 -0.24 -13.93
C ILE A 536 50.45 -1.00 -12.63
N GLY A 537 50.28 -2.32 -12.70
CA GLY A 537 49.95 -3.18 -11.56
C GLY A 537 51.05 -3.25 -10.49
N ASN A 538 52.31 -3.08 -10.89
CA ASN A 538 53.46 -3.06 -9.98
C ASN A 538 53.64 -1.72 -9.25
N ASN A 539 53.02 -0.63 -9.71
CA ASN A 539 53.08 0.66 -9.03
C ASN A 539 52.12 0.70 -7.84
N ARG A 540 52.65 0.60 -6.62
CA ARG A 540 51.89 0.57 -5.37
C ARG A 540 50.97 1.78 -5.17
N ILE A 541 51.44 2.99 -5.53
CA ILE A 541 50.68 4.23 -5.37
C ILE A 541 49.48 4.23 -6.34
N PHE A 542 49.74 3.90 -7.59
CA PHE A 542 48.68 3.83 -8.60
C PHE A 542 47.61 2.79 -8.25
N LYS A 543 48.03 1.63 -7.73
CA LYS A 543 47.12 0.59 -7.26
C LYS A 543 46.19 1.08 -6.14
N LEU A 544 46.73 1.79 -5.15
CA LEU A 544 45.94 2.38 -4.07
C LEU A 544 44.98 3.46 -4.59
N PHE A 545 45.43 4.30 -5.52
CA PHE A 545 44.62 5.34 -6.13
C PHE A 545 43.44 4.77 -6.92
N VAL A 546 43.68 3.78 -7.78
CA VAL A 546 42.62 3.13 -8.57
C VAL A 546 41.62 2.41 -7.68
N ILE A 547 42.09 1.71 -6.64
CA ILE A 547 41.19 1.07 -5.66
C ILE A 547 40.34 2.11 -4.93
N SER A 548 40.92 3.24 -4.55
CA SER A 548 40.21 4.31 -3.84
C SER A 548 39.17 4.98 -4.74
N ILE A 549 39.50 5.28 -6.00
CA ILE A 549 38.55 5.84 -6.98
C ILE A 549 37.42 4.86 -7.24
N LEU A 550 37.73 3.58 -7.51
CA LEU A 550 36.70 2.56 -7.72
C LEU A 550 35.79 2.45 -6.50
N PHE A 551 36.35 2.44 -5.29
CA PHE A 551 35.56 2.43 -4.06
C PHE A 551 34.63 3.65 -3.97
N ILE A 552 35.15 4.86 -4.20
CA ILE A 552 34.35 6.09 -4.17
C ILE A 552 33.26 6.06 -5.24
N CYS A 553 33.59 5.69 -6.49
CA CYS A 553 32.62 5.60 -7.57
C CYS A 553 31.51 4.58 -7.27
N ILE A 554 31.86 3.43 -6.67
CA ILE A 554 30.88 2.41 -6.28
C ILE A 554 29.96 2.96 -5.19
N VAL A 555 30.50 3.64 -4.17
CA VAL A 555 29.68 4.20 -3.09
C VAL A 555 28.80 5.32 -3.62
N VAL A 556 29.35 6.25 -4.41
CA VAL A 556 28.63 7.39 -4.98
C VAL A 556 27.54 6.95 -5.96
N ALA A 557 27.82 5.98 -6.84
CA ALA A 557 26.83 5.46 -7.77
C ALA A 557 25.62 4.79 -7.08
N ASN A 558 25.81 4.33 -5.83
CA ASN A 558 24.75 3.71 -5.05
C ASN A 558 24.10 4.66 -4.04
N LEU A 559 24.67 5.84 -3.79
CA LEU A 559 24.03 6.87 -2.96
C LEU A 559 22.75 7.42 -3.60
N ASP A 560 22.67 7.45 -4.93
CA ASP A 560 21.47 7.90 -5.66
C ASP A 560 20.22 7.09 -5.29
N ARG A 561 20.36 5.81 -4.97
CA ARG A 561 19.23 4.97 -4.50
C ARG A 561 18.68 5.44 -3.14
N ILE A 562 19.57 5.81 -2.23
CA ILE A 562 19.20 6.38 -0.91
C ILE A 562 18.59 7.76 -1.11
N LEU A 563 19.12 8.59 -2.01
CA LEU A 563 18.55 9.90 -2.33
C LEU A 563 17.18 9.79 -3.01
N THR A 564 16.99 8.85 -3.93
CA THR A 564 15.71 8.58 -4.60
C THR A 564 14.67 8.04 -3.62
N SER A 565 15.09 7.27 -2.61
CA SER A 565 14.25 6.91 -1.47
C SER A 565 13.72 8.16 -0.78
N ILE A 566 14.60 9.11 -0.46
CA ILE A 566 14.25 10.40 0.19
C ILE A 566 13.33 11.26 -0.69
N VAL A 567 13.52 11.30 -2.01
CA VAL A 567 12.72 12.15 -2.91
C VAL A 567 11.29 11.64 -3.08
N ASN A 568 11.08 10.31 -3.10
CA ASN A 568 9.73 9.75 -3.15
C ASN A 568 8.88 10.15 -1.92
N ASP A 569 9.53 10.45 -0.80
CA ASP A 569 8.89 10.95 0.41
C ASP A 569 8.20 12.30 0.20
N TYR A 570 8.70 13.16 -0.69
CA TYR A 570 8.15 14.50 -0.90
C TYR A 570 6.94 14.52 -1.83
N TYR A 571 6.78 13.52 -2.69
CA TYR A 571 5.75 13.52 -3.74
C TYR A 571 4.52 12.66 -3.44
N PHE A 572 4.59 11.70 -2.50
CA PHE A 572 3.53 10.69 -2.31
C PHE A 572 2.86 10.69 -0.92
N MET A 573 3.06 11.72 -0.08
CA MET A 573 2.60 11.74 1.33
C MET A 573 1.09 11.87 1.53
N ASP A 574 0.34 12.47 0.59
CA ASP A 574 -1.09 12.72 0.80
C ASP A 574 -1.95 11.44 0.77
N THR A 575 -1.35 10.29 0.44
CA THR A 575 -2.04 9.00 0.30
C THR A 575 -1.33 7.86 1.04
N ILE A 576 -0.57 8.15 2.11
CA ILE A 576 0.18 7.13 2.88
C ILE A 576 -0.65 5.88 3.18
N TYR A 577 -1.94 6.03 3.51
CA TYR A 577 -2.81 4.88 3.81
C TYR A 577 -3.23 4.04 2.60
N ASP A 578 -3.12 4.56 1.38
CA ASP A 578 -3.43 3.85 0.14
C ASP A 578 -2.17 3.19 -0.48
N TYR A 579 -0.94 3.55 -0.05
CA TYR A 579 0.33 3.08 -0.65
C TYR A 579 1.28 2.30 0.29
N VAL A 580 0.80 1.76 1.40
CA VAL A 580 1.62 1.00 2.38
C VAL A 580 2.21 -0.32 1.84
N GLU A 581 1.91 -0.69 0.59
CA GLU A 581 2.55 -1.83 -0.09
C GLU A 581 4.03 -1.59 -0.43
N LYS A 582 4.55 -0.35 -0.29
CA LYS A 582 5.98 -0.05 -0.47
C LYS A 582 6.63 0.19 0.91
N PRO A 583 7.91 -0.19 1.11
CA PRO A 583 8.63 0.21 2.32
C PRO A 583 8.44 1.71 2.50
N VAL A 584 8.13 2.14 3.72
CA VAL A 584 7.96 3.55 4.06
C VAL A 584 9.36 4.18 3.98
N LYS A 585 9.78 4.49 2.75
CA LYS A 585 11.04 5.15 2.40
C LYS A 585 11.17 6.51 3.09
N ASN A 586 10.03 7.02 3.58
CA ASN A 586 9.81 8.18 4.44
C ASN A 586 10.58 8.20 5.76
N THR A 587 11.24 7.10 6.16
CA THR A 587 12.05 7.07 7.39
C THR A 587 13.25 8.01 7.35
N PHE A 588 13.75 8.39 6.17
CA PHE A 588 14.87 9.35 6.05
C PHE A 588 14.47 10.82 6.17
N SER A 589 13.20 11.19 5.93
CA SER A 589 12.74 12.57 6.08
C SER A 589 12.97 13.13 7.50
N ASN A 590 12.74 12.31 8.54
CA ASN A 590 13.00 12.68 9.94
C ASN A 590 14.48 12.60 10.33
N LEU A 591 15.34 12.02 9.49
CA LEU A 591 16.79 11.94 9.74
C LEU A 591 17.54 13.17 9.24
N ILE A 592 16.92 13.90 8.30
CA ILE A 592 17.48 15.09 7.67
C ILE A 592 16.50 16.27 7.88
N ASP A 593 16.11 16.50 9.13
CA ASP A 593 15.39 17.71 9.50
C ASP A 593 16.42 18.85 9.63
N PHE A 594 16.80 19.45 8.50
CA PHE A 594 17.54 20.71 8.50
C PHE A 594 16.60 21.77 9.06
N GLY A 595 16.77 22.14 10.33
CA GLY A 595 15.96 23.14 11.06
C GLY A 595 16.04 24.57 10.49
N THR A 596 15.81 24.73 9.20
CA THR A 596 15.89 25.99 8.45
C THR A 596 14.55 26.25 7.76
N ASN A 597 14.04 27.46 7.95
CA ASN A 597 12.81 27.96 7.35
C ASN A 597 12.69 27.59 5.85
N TYR A 598 11.58 26.90 5.56
CA TYR A 598 11.36 26.05 4.39
C TYR A 598 11.22 26.80 3.05
N GLU A 599 11.06 28.12 3.07
CA GLU A 599 10.89 28.91 1.84
C GLU A 599 12.19 29.06 1.01
N HIS A 600 13.36 28.88 1.61
CA HIS A 600 14.64 29.11 0.89
C HIS A 600 15.23 27.87 0.18
N ILE A 601 14.70 26.67 0.40
CA ILE A 601 15.26 25.42 -0.16
C ILE A 601 14.70 25.12 -1.56
N LYS A 602 13.54 25.69 -1.90
CA LYS A 602 12.84 25.41 -3.17
C LYS A 602 13.58 25.86 -4.44
N SER A 603 14.69 26.60 -4.31
CA SER A 603 15.45 27.13 -5.45
C SER A 603 16.90 26.63 -5.55
N ARG A 604 17.35 25.69 -4.70
CA ARG A 604 18.77 25.34 -4.63
C ARG A 604 19.11 24.07 -5.40
N SER A 605 20.18 24.15 -6.20
CA SER A 605 20.68 23.04 -7.01
C SER A 605 21.34 21.97 -6.12
N ILE A 606 21.31 20.70 -6.57
CA ILE A 606 21.97 19.55 -5.93
C ILE A 606 23.43 19.84 -5.56
N HIS A 607 24.09 20.77 -6.27
CA HIS A 607 25.46 21.18 -6.02
C HIS A 607 25.66 21.90 -4.68
N GLU A 608 24.69 22.70 -4.22
CA GLU A 608 24.78 23.42 -2.95
C GLU A 608 24.55 22.50 -1.73
N ILE A 609 23.76 21.44 -1.91
CA ILE A 609 23.57 20.39 -0.90
C ILE A 609 24.88 19.62 -0.71
N ILE A 610 25.58 19.29 -1.79
CA ILE A 610 26.90 18.64 -1.75
C ILE A 610 27.96 19.56 -1.12
N TYR A 611 27.89 20.86 -1.37
CA TYR A 611 28.79 21.87 -0.78
C TYR A 611 28.60 22.02 0.74
N TYR A 612 27.36 22.02 1.23
CA TYR A 612 27.10 22.04 2.67
C TYR A 612 27.56 20.75 3.36
N TRP A 613 27.41 19.60 2.68
CA TRP A 613 27.85 18.30 3.21
C TRP A 613 29.37 18.21 3.39
N SER A 614 30.16 18.83 2.50
CA SER A 614 31.62 18.85 2.60
C SER A 614 32.14 19.78 3.71
N MET A 615 31.38 20.80 4.11
CA MET A 615 31.72 21.71 5.22
C MET A 615 31.39 21.16 6.61
N SER A 616 30.49 20.18 6.72
CA SER A 616 30.07 19.60 8.01
C SER A 616 30.89 18.40 8.50
N MET A 617 31.96 18.00 7.80
CA MET A 617 32.89 16.99 8.31
C MET A 617 33.79 17.59 9.41
N PRO A 618 33.88 16.98 10.61
CA PRO A 618 34.80 17.47 11.63
C PRO A 618 36.25 17.29 11.16
N GLN A 619 37.06 18.34 11.25
CA GLN A 619 38.51 18.23 11.13
C GLN A 619 39.02 17.38 12.31
N ILE A 620 39.48 16.17 12.01
CA ILE A 620 40.17 15.33 12.99
C ILE A 620 41.56 15.92 13.18
N GLU A 621 41.78 16.66 14.27
CA GLU A 621 43.12 16.93 14.77
C GLU A 621 43.77 15.61 15.21
N ILE A 622 44.79 15.19 14.46
CA ILE A 622 45.66 14.09 14.84
C ILE A 622 46.57 14.61 15.94
N ALA A 623 46.20 14.35 17.21
CA ALA A 623 47.11 14.53 18.33
C ALA A 623 48.32 13.60 18.15
N GLN A 624 49.51 14.19 18.08
CA GLN A 624 50.79 13.50 18.08
C GLN A 624 50.99 12.77 19.41
N LEU A 625 51.01 11.44 19.37
CA LEU A 625 51.67 10.60 20.37
C LEU A 625 52.76 9.82 19.65
N VAL A 626 53.95 10.42 19.60
CA VAL A 626 55.20 9.76 19.24
C VAL A 626 55.95 9.55 20.56
N ASP A 627 55.89 8.33 21.08
CA ASP A 627 56.95 7.80 21.93
C ASP A 627 57.37 6.45 21.35
N VAL A 628 58.45 6.48 20.58
CA VAL A 628 59.14 5.30 20.06
C VAL A 628 60.26 4.97 21.03
N PRO A 629 60.32 3.76 21.63
CA PRO A 629 61.50 3.34 22.35
C PRO A 629 62.66 3.10 21.37
N ARG A 630 63.81 3.73 21.66
CA ARG A 630 65.06 3.51 20.93
C ARG A 630 65.53 2.05 21.07
N PRO A 631 66.12 1.45 20.03
CA PRO A 631 66.80 0.18 20.15
C PRO A 631 68.13 0.37 20.88
N ALA A 632 68.41 -0.50 21.87
CA ALA A 632 69.73 -0.64 22.44
C ALA A 632 70.66 -1.32 21.43
N VAL A 633 71.72 -0.62 21.06
CA VAL A 633 72.94 -1.19 20.44
C VAL A 633 73.90 -1.47 21.59
N GLY A 634 74.47 -2.67 21.60
CA GLY A 634 75.09 -3.28 22.77
C GLY A 634 76.50 -2.84 23.15
N GLN A 635 76.94 -3.46 24.25
CA GLN A 635 78.29 -3.97 24.48
C GLN A 635 78.16 -5.45 24.82
#